data_AF-A0A925FM38-F1
#
_entry.id   AF-A0A925FM38-F1
#
_cell.length_a   1.000
_cell.length_b   1.000
_cell.length_c   1.000
_cell.angle_alpha   90.00
_cell.angle_beta   90.00
_cell.angle_gamma   90.00
#
_symmetry.space_group_name_H-M   'P 1'
#
loop_
_entity.id
_entity.type
_entity.pdbx_description
1 polymer ?
#
loop_
_entity_poly.entity_id
_entity_poly.type
_entity_poly.pdbx_seq_one_letter_code
_entity_poly.pdbx_strand_id
1 'polypeptide(L)'
;MNIILSEERAGAGQKPERSFSQPVILAGRDSSECDIHFDKELFPMVSRKHAELRWQGGTWFLVDLNSSYGVYLNGQKVSSPQPVAVGSMIQFGTDGPMLRVVWFEAAPDRAPQEIERPAISPENLGAPVNAAPVLNTLPQNLSTPPQKLPVAETAQLDFVGDESKPSFRLSAGSAWLGREAGCSIVFQSNNTTVSRRHAEIRPEAGGYVLEDNKSFNGTLVNEQRISTITPLYHNDQVRLGVGGPVLRFNSPLRMPPAGADIAGQRGLIASHTANISIAAHHPDWQTMVLQLDAAANFFPSKDSEQPQLLMSIAFGNTKQLTIGRDEKNDIKLDGLQISKRHARLLQNGSEIVIDDLKSTNGVFINGKRVSRQTILPTDAVQIGTFMLQVDPAGNISVYDTRSKTRIDAVNISTEVKNRAGSGKIKLLDSISLSIQPNEFVGFLGPSGAGKSTLMEAMNGMRPASSGNVLVNNLDLYRSLDSLKQSIGYVPQDDIIHRELSVYRTLYYVAKLRLSRDVSRAEIKQIVDEVLDVTGLAERRNLPVHQLSGGQRKRVSIAVELITKPSVIFLDEPTSGLDPAAEERIMKLFRQIAESGRTIILTTHAMENVRLFDKIVVLMCGKLAFYGKPEDALKHLQASSFKDLYARLEKPVDDGVKQHGEANRRQLTEQAAEEWKQKFLATPQYANNVHAPLNELGKLKLTGIRKKRRLGIFGAMSQWLTLSRRYLEVLFKDKLTLFILFAQAPIIALLTFFVMGANQPRDFAYFVLALVAFWFGTSVSAREIIREQPVYRRERM
;
A
#
# COMPACT_ATOMS: atom_id res chain seq x y z
N MET A 1 -26.56 -32.27 35.33
CA MET A 1 -26.57 -31.57 34.04
C MET A 1 -26.73 -30.08 34.32
N ASN A 2 -25.61 -29.39 34.45
CA ASN A 2 -25.55 -27.95 34.72
C ASN A 2 -24.55 -27.34 33.73
N ILE A 3 -24.75 -26.10 33.27
CA ILE A 3 -23.77 -25.33 32.51
C ILE A 3 -23.60 -23.94 33.12
N ILE A 4 -22.36 -23.48 33.19
CA ILE A 4 -21.99 -22.16 33.70
C ILE A 4 -21.45 -21.32 32.55
N LEU A 5 -22.06 -20.14 32.36
CA LEU A 5 -21.74 -19.19 31.29
C LEU A 5 -21.36 -17.83 31.88
N SER A 6 -20.34 -17.17 31.32
CA SER A 6 -19.95 -15.79 31.69
C SER A 6 -19.99 -14.84 30.49
N GLU A 7 -20.47 -13.61 30.70
CA GLU A 7 -20.43 -12.54 29.69
C GLU A 7 -19.04 -11.93 29.60
N GLU A 8 -18.44 -11.91 28.41
CA GLU A 8 -17.15 -11.27 28.14
C GLU A 8 -17.39 -9.98 27.33
N ARG A 9 -17.05 -8.82 27.90
CA ARG A 9 -17.12 -7.51 27.24
C ARG A 9 -15.73 -6.90 27.12
N ALA A 10 -15.43 -6.30 25.96
CA ALA A 10 -14.20 -5.54 25.78
C ALA A 10 -14.13 -4.35 26.76
N GLY A 11 -13.13 -4.35 27.64
CA GLY A 11 -12.76 -3.18 28.46
C GLY A 11 -13.43 -3.05 29.83
N ALA A 12 -14.21 -4.03 30.30
CA ALA A 12 -14.73 -4.04 31.67
C ALA A 12 -14.55 -5.44 32.31
N GLY A 13 -14.27 -5.47 33.62
CA GLY A 13 -13.93 -6.71 34.35
C GLY A 13 -15.03 -7.78 34.33
N GLN A 14 -14.64 -9.02 34.70
CA GLN A 14 -15.53 -10.19 34.69
C GLN A 14 -16.86 -9.93 35.38
N LYS A 15 -17.96 -10.13 34.64
CA LYS A 15 -19.33 -10.15 35.14
C LYS A 15 -19.63 -11.47 35.87
N PRO A 16 -20.67 -11.51 36.73
CA PRO A 16 -21.06 -12.73 37.44
C PRO A 16 -21.43 -13.86 36.48
N GLU A 17 -20.91 -15.04 36.78
CA GLU A 17 -21.25 -16.30 36.11
C GLU A 17 -22.71 -16.67 36.35
N ARG A 18 -23.37 -17.24 35.33
CA ARG A 18 -24.75 -17.74 35.42
C ARG A 18 -24.77 -19.25 35.21
N SER A 19 -25.34 -19.97 36.18
CA SER A 19 -25.55 -21.42 36.10
C SER A 19 -26.97 -21.72 35.62
N PHE A 20 -27.09 -22.68 34.71
CA PHE A 20 -28.35 -23.15 34.13
C PHE A 20 -28.43 -24.68 34.23
N SER A 21 -29.56 -25.20 34.72
CA SER A 21 -29.81 -26.64 34.96
C SER A 21 -30.85 -27.26 34.02
N GLN A 22 -31.37 -26.48 33.08
CA GLN A 22 -32.44 -26.86 32.14
C GLN A 22 -31.89 -27.43 30.82
N PRO A 23 -32.63 -28.33 30.12
CA PRO A 23 -32.15 -29.02 28.91
C PRO A 23 -31.92 -28.11 27.69
N VAL A 24 -32.53 -26.92 27.69
CA VAL A 24 -32.52 -25.94 26.60
C VAL A 24 -32.35 -24.55 27.19
N ILE A 25 -31.45 -23.74 26.62
CA ILE A 25 -31.20 -22.36 27.02
C ILE A 25 -31.27 -21.49 25.76
N LEU A 26 -32.21 -20.56 25.73
CA LEU A 26 -32.45 -19.63 24.63
C LEU A 26 -31.73 -18.30 24.88
N ALA A 27 -31.03 -17.82 23.86
CA ALA A 27 -30.29 -16.58 23.89
C ALA A 27 -30.78 -15.63 22.79
N GLY A 28 -31.08 -14.38 23.15
CA GLY A 28 -31.71 -13.42 22.25
C GLY A 28 -32.06 -12.10 22.93
N ARG A 29 -32.91 -11.30 22.27
CA ARG A 29 -33.35 -9.97 22.74
C ARG A 29 -34.85 -9.91 23.07
N ASP A 30 -35.48 -11.07 23.23
CA ASP A 30 -36.85 -11.16 23.72
C ASP A 30 -36.82 -11.62 25.19
N SER A 31 -37.01 -10.68 26.12
CA SER A 31 -36.94 -10.93 27.56
C SER A 31 -38.07 -11.83 28.08
N SER A 32 -39.10 -12.09 27.27
CA SER A 32 -40.20 -13.00 27.63
C SER A 32 -39.98 -14.44 27.19
N GLU A 33 -39.03 -14.69 26.26
CA GLU A 33 -38.80 -16.00 25.66
C GLU A 33 -37.33 -16.48 25.69
N CYS A 34 -36.38 -15.68 26.18
CA CYS A 34 -34.95 -16.01 26.22
C CYS A 34 -34.38 -15.94 27.64
N ASP A 35 -33.73 -17.01 28.07
CA ASP A 35 -33.03 -17.12 29.36
C ASP A 35 -31.80 -16.20 29.44
N ILE A 36 -31.15 -15.97 28.30
CA ILE A 36 -30.06 -15.01 28.14
C ILE A 36 -30.54 -13.83 27.29
N HIS A 37 -30.92 -12.77 27.99
CA HIS A 37 -31.42 -11.54 27.39
C HIS A 37 -30.31 -10.52 27.09
N PHE A 38 -30.24 -10.08 25.84
CA PHE A 38 -29.37 -9.01 25.36
C PHE A 38 -30.18 -7.76 25.00
N ASP A 39 -29.73 -6.61 25.51
CA ASP A 39 -30.37 -5.31 25.26
C ASP A 39 -30.31 -4.92 23.77
N LYS A 40 -31.46 -4.53 23.21
CA LYS A 40 -31.64 -4.13 21.81
C LYS A 40 -30.87 -2.84 21.47
N GLU A 41 -30.74 -1.89 22.40
CA GLU A 41 -30.06 -0.61 22.13
C GLU A 41 -28.54 -0.80 22.10
N LEU A 42 -28.01 -1.69 22.93
CA LEU A 42 -26.59 -2.04 22.95
C LEU A 42 -26.21 -3.06 21.86
N PHE A 43 -27.11 -3.99 21.53
CA PHE A 43 -26.84 -5.10 20.62
C PHE A 43 -27.94 -5.27 19.56
N PRO A 44 -28.12 -4.28 18.64
CA PRO A 44 -29.20 -4.30 17.65
C PRO A 44 -29.10 -5.45 16.62
N MET A 45 -27.92 -6.05 16.47
CA MET A 45 -27.64 -7.25 15.66
C MET A 45 -28.14 -8.55 16.30
N VAL A 46 -28.52 -8.54 17.58
CA VAL A 46 -29.06 -9.74 18.22
C VAL A 46 -30.51 -9.96 17.78
N SER A 47 -30.81 -11.17 17.27
CA SER A 47 -32.15 -11.57 16.82
C SER A 47 -33.07 -11.91 18.00
N ARG A 48 -34.41 -11.79 17.85
CA ARG A 48 -35.38 -11.98 18.96
C ARG A 48 -35.13 -13.26 19.73
N LYS A 49 -35.09 -14.38 19.01
CA LYS A 49 -34.37 -15.60 19.38
C LYS A 49 -33.17 -15.67 18.44
N HIS A 50 -31.96 -15.85 18.97
CA HIS A 50 -30.72 -15.79 18.19
C HIS A 50 -30.03 -17.15 18.17
N ALA A 51 -29.80 -17.75 19.34
CA ALA A 51 -29.21 -19.07 19.46
C ALA A 51 -29.91 -19.90 20.53
N GLU A 52 -29.70 -21.20 20.45
CA GLU A 52 -30.09 -22.19 21.46
C GLU A 52 -28.86 -22.99 21.88
N LEU A 53 -28.66 -23.15 23.18
CA LEU A 53 -27.81 -24.20 23.75
C LEU A 53 -28.73 -25.35 24.18
N ARG A 54 -28.55 -26.54 23.62
CA ARG A 54 -29.36 -27.73 23.88
C ARG A 54 -28.49 -28.89 24.35
N TRP A 55 -28.92 -29.59 25.39
CA TRP A 55 -28.28 -30.83 25.82
C TRP A 55 -28.88 -32.03 25.11
N GLN A 56 -28.02 -32.85 24.50
CA GLN A 56 -28.41 -34.08 23.82
C GLN A 56 -27.28 -35.10 23.92
N GLY A 57 -27.60 -36.34 24.31
CA GLY A 57 -26.63 -37.45 24.31
C GLY A 57 -25.39 -37.22 25.18
N GLY A 58 -25.51 -36.51 26.31
CA GLY A 58 -24.38 -36.25 27.21
C GLY A 58 -23.50 -35.05 26.83
N THR A 59 -23.89 -34.26 25.81
CA THR A 59 -23.13 -33.10 25.33
C THR A 59 -24.03 -31.89 25.08
N TRP A 60 -23.51 -30.68 25.29
CA TRP A 60 -24.15 -29.42 24.90
C TRP A 60 -23.88 -29.11 23.44
N PHE A 61 -24.93 -28.76 22.70
CA PHE A 61 -24.87 -28.31 21.31
C PHE A 61 -25.36 -26.87 21.19
N LEU A 62 -24.65 -26.05 20.43
CA LEU A 62 -25.04 -24.70 20.04
C LEU A 62 -25.70 -24.72 18.67
N VAL A 63 -26.86 -24.08 18.56
CA VAL A 63 -27.69 -24.02 17.34
C VAL A 63 -28.01 -22.55 17.03
N ASP A 64 -27.78 -22.13 15.79
CA ASP A 64 -28.22 -20.83 15.28
C ASP A 64 -29.72 -20.91 14.91
N LEU A 65 -30.57 -20.08 15.52
CA LEU A 65 -32.02 -20.07 15.28
C LEU A 65 -32.39 -19.23 14.05
N ASN A 66 -31.64 -19.42 12.96
CA ASN A 66 -31.71 -18.64 11.72
C ASN A 66 -31.59 -17.13 11.95
N SER A 67 -30.61 -16.73 12.79
CA SER A 67 -30.36 -15.33 13.14
C SER A 67 -29.87 -14.50 11.96
N SER A 68 -30.29 -13.23 11.89
CA SER A 68 -29.96 -12.33 10.77
C SER A 68 -28.46 -12.04 10.63
N TYR A 69 -27.70 -12.16 11.72
CA TYR A 69 -26.26 -11.84 11.78
C TYR A 69 -25.37 -13.06 12.07
N GLY A 70 -25.95 -14.23 12.33
CA GLY A 70 -25.23 -15.48 12.58
C GLY A 70 -24.76 -15.67 14.03
N VAL A 71 -24.64 -16.92 14.44
CA VAL A 71 -23.93 -17.33 15.67
C VAL A 71 -22.54 -17.83 15.32
N TYR A 72 -21.56 -17.52 16.17
CA TYR A 72 -20.17 -17.95 15.99
C TYR A 72 -19.68 -18.69 17.23
N LEU A 73 -19.01 -19.83 17.03
CA LEU A 73 -18.34 -20.64 18.05
C LEU A 73 -16.82 -20.58 17.78
N ASN A 74 -16.05 -20.09 18.74
CA ASN A 74 -14.60 -19.89 18.61
C ASN A 74 -14.19 -19.13 17.31
N GLY A 75 -15.01 -18.15 16.90
CA GLY A 75 -14.80 -17.35 15.70
C GLY A 75 -15.28 -17.99 14.38
N GLN A 76 -15.75 -19.24 14.39
CA GLN A 76 -16.33 -19.91 13.21
C GLN A 76 -17.86 -19.85 13.21
N LYS A 77 -18.49 -19.57 12.07
CA LYS A 77 -19.95 -19.46 11.98
C LYS A 77 -20.63 -20.83 12.13
N VAL A 78 -21.54 -20.93 13.08
CA VAL A 78 -22.40 -22.10 13.30
C VAL A 78 -23.43 -22.18 12.17
N SER A 79 -23.41 -23.28 11.41
CA SER A 79 -24.32 -23.54 10.27
C SER A 79 -25.12 -24.83 10.42
N SER A 80 -24.79 -25.63 11.42
CA SER A 80 -25.47 -26.84 11.89
C SER A 80 -25.17 -26.98 13.40
N PRO A 81 -25.93 -27.76 14.18
CA PRO A 81 -25.65 -27.94 15.62
C PRO A 81 -24.20 -28.34 15.88
N GLN A 82 -23.46 -27.53 16.64
CA GLN A 82 -22.05 -27.78 16.98
C GLN A 82 -21.88 -28.13 18.46
N PRO A 83 -21.12 -29.17 18.84
CA PRO A 83 -20.85 -29.47 20.24
C PRO A 83 -20.01 -28.36 20.88
N VAL A 84 -20.25 -28.11 22.17
CA VAL A 84 -19.64 -27.03 22.94
C VAL A 84 -18.82 -27.60 24.09
N ALA A 85 -17.56 -27.18 24.17
CA ALA A 85 -16.63 -27.59 25.23
C ALA A 85 -16.41 -26.47 26.26
N VAL A 86 -15.92 -26.84 27.45
CA VAL A 86 -15.42 -25.87 28.43
C VAL A 86 -14.32 -25.01 27.81
N GLY A 87 -14.38 -23.70 28.04
CA GLY A 87 -13.52 -22.69 27.42
C GLY A 87 -14.01 -22.15 26.07
N SER A 88 -15.07 -22.71 25.48
CA SER A 88 -15.60 -22.24 24.20
C SER A 88 -16.19 -20.83 24.29
N MET A 89 -15.93 -20.02 23.27
CA MET A 89 -16.47 -18.67 23.08
C MET A 89 -17.63 -18.67 22.09
N ILE A 90 -18.79 -18.17 22.53
CA ILE A 90 -20.02 -18.05 21.76
C ILE A 90 -20.26 -16.57 21.48
N GLN A 91 -20.38 -16.16 20.22
CA GLN A 91 -20.59 -14.76 19.82
C GLN A 91 -21.85 -14.60 18.96
N PHE A 92 -22.63 -13.56 19.24
CA PHE A 92 -23.95 -13.32 18.64
C PHE A 92 -23.91 -12.20 17.58
N GLY A 93 -23.50 -12.55 16.36
CA GLY A 93 -23.15 -11.61 15.29
C GLY A 93 -21.66 -11.25 15.27
N THR A 94 -21.14 -10.71 14.15
CA THR A 94 -19.69 -10.49 13.94
C THR A 94 -19.02 -9.57 14.95
N ASP A 95 -19.77 -8.60 15.46
CA ASP A 95 -19.35 -7.64 16.48
C ASP A 95 -20.23 -7.80 17.75
N GLY A 96 -20.76 -9.02 17.92
CA GLY A 96 -21.75 -9.40 18.92
C GLY A 96 -21.26 -9.42 20.37
N PRO A 97 -22.18 -9.47 21.35
CA PRO A 97 -21.81 -9.88 22.71
C PRO A 97 -21.21 -11.29 22.69
N MET A 98 -20.32 -11.57 23.65
CA MET A 98 -19.65 -12.86 23.79
C MET A 98 -20.01 -13.53 25.11
N LEU A 99 -20.20 -14.85 25.08
CA LEU A 99 -20.32 -15.72 26.24
C LEU A 99 -19.18 -16.74 26.23
N ARG A 100 -18.57 -16.97 27.38
CA ARG A 100 -17.62 -18.06 27.61
C ARG A 100 -18.30 -19.20 28.36
N VAL A 101 -18.08 -20.44 27.92
CA VAL A 101 -18.46 -21.62 28.70
C VAL A 101 -17.41 -21.86 29.77
N VAL A 102 -17.77 -21.65 31.04
CA VAL A 102 -16.85 -21.78 32.17
C VAL A 102 -16.76 -23.22 32.65
N TRP A 103 -17.89 -23.94 32.71
CA TRP A 103 -17.97 -25.30 33.23
C TRP A 103 -19.28 -25.98 32.83
N PHE A 104 -19.31 -27.32 32.81
CA PHE A 104 -20.55 -28.08 32.84
C PHE A 104 -20.38 -29.46 33.49
N GLU A 105 -21.48 -30.00 34.01
CA GLU A 105 -21.52 -31.31 34.66
C GLU A 105 -22.17 -32.36 33.77
N ALA A 106 -21.36 -33.27 33.23
CA ALA A 106 -21.82 -34.49 32.58
C ALA A 106 -22.16 -35.55 33.64
N ALA A 107 -23.25 -36.29 33.44
CA ALA A 107 -23.55 -37.45 34.27
C ALA A 107 -22.49 -38.55 34.03
N PRO A 108 -22.07 -39.32 35.06
CA PRO A 108 -21.02 -40.31 34.92
C PRO A 108 -21.46 -41.42 33.96
N ASP A 109 -20.60 -41.72 32.98
CA ASP A 109 -20.79 -42.83 32.06
C ASP A 109 -20.80 -44.16 32.81
N ARG A 110 -21.69 -45.07 32.40
CA ARG A 110 -21.61 -46.47 32.84
C ARG A 110 -20.31 -47.08 32.30
N ALA A 111 -19.66 -47.92 33.10
CA ALA A 111 -18.51 -48.69 32.69
C ALA A 111 -18.81 -49.44 31.36
N PRO A 112 -17.81 -49.56 30.45
CA PRO A 112 -18.03 -50.13 29.12
C PRO A 112 -18.54 -51.56 29.22
N GLN A 113 -19.69 -51.84 28.61
CA GLN A 113 -20.15 -53.21 28.41
C GLN A 113 -19.24 -53.91 27.40
N GLU A 114 -18.96 -55.17 27.68
CA GLU A 114 -18.10 -56.03 26.86
C GLU A 114 -18.63 -56.17 25.44
N ILE A 115 -17.73 -56.11 24.46
CA ILE A 115 -18.03 -56.53 23.09
C ILE A 115 -17.91 -58.05 23.08
N GLU A 116 -19.02 -58.75 23.27
CA GLU A 116 -19.11 -60.19 23.00
C GLU A 116 -18.73 -60.46 21.54
N ARG A 117 -17.73 -61.33 21.34
CA ARG A 117 -17.53 -62.04 20.07
C ARG A 117 -18.26 -63.39 20.17
N PRO A 118 -18.87 -63.88 19.07
CA PRO A 118 -19.69 -65.09 19.13
C PRO A 118 -18.86 -66.33 19.49
N ALA A 119 -19.51 -67.23 20.23
CA ALA A 119 -18.88 -68.39 20.87
C ALA A 119 -18.30 -69.41 19.87
N ILE A 120 -17.13 -69.96 20.23
CA ILE A 120 -16.67 -71.29 19.82
C ILE A 120 -16.26 -72.03 21.11
N SER A 121 -16.70 -73.27 21.22
CA SER A 121 -16.60 -74.13 22.42
C SER A 121 -15.17 -74.70 22.62
N PRO A 122 -14.85 -75.29 23.80
CA PRO A 122 -13.50 -75.28 24.36
C PRO A 122 -12.65 -76.50 24.00
N GLU A 123 -11.33 -76.42 24.24
CA GLU A 123 -10.58 -77.48 24.93
C GLU A 123 -9.17 -77.05 25.43
N ASN A 124 -8.87 -77.46 26.68
CA ASN A 124 -7.59 -77.94 27.24
C ASN A 124 -6.25 -77.12 27.29
N LEU A 125 -5.75 -77.08 28.54
CA LEU A 125 -4.35 -77.30 29.00
C LEU A 125 -3.21 -76.30 28.70
N GLY A 126 -2.49 -75.90 29.76
CA GLY A 126 -1.04 -75.61 29.71
C GLY A 126 -0.56 -74.28 30.31
N ALA A 127 0.32 -74.37 31.32
CA ALA A 127 1.18 -73.28 31.81
C ALA A 127 2.66 -73.69 31.60
N PRO A 128 3.70 -72.98 32.09
CA PRO A 128 3.99 -71.53 32.23
C PRO A 128 5.34 -71.15 31.50
N VAL A 129 5.99 -70.02 31.84
CA VAL A 129 7.46 -69.88 32.20
C VAL A 129 8.04 -68.44 32.00
N ASN A 130 8.76 -67.97 33.04
CA ASN A 130 9.93 -67.05 33.23
C ASN A 130 10.56 -66.26 32.03
N ALA A 131 11.43 -65.23 32.19
CA ALA A 131 12.31 -64.82 33.30
C ALA A 131 12.78 -63.33 33.22
N ALA A 132 13.38 -62.81 34.32
CA ALA A 132 14.27 -61.62 34.36
C ALA A 132 15.74 -62.05 34.58
N PRO A 133 16.78 -61.20 34.36
CA PRO A 133 17.52 -60.51 35.45
C PRO A 133 18.23 -59.17 35.02
N VAL A 134 19.28 -58.58 35.65
CA VAL A 134 19.50 -57.95 36.99
C VAL A 134 20.57 -56.80 36.88
N LEU A 135 20.70 -55.99 37.94
CA LEU A 135 21.61 -54.83 38.26
C LEU A 135 23.11 -54.87 37.89
N ASN A 136 23.76 -53.68 37.91
CA ASN A 136 24.93 -53.39 38.78
C ASN A 136 25.13 -51.88 39.10
N THR A 137 26.03 -51.51 40.04
CA THR A 137 25.87 -50.35 40.95
C THR A 137 27.04 -49.35 41.13
N LEU A 138 26.69 -48.06 41.39
CA LEU A 138 27.38 -47.05 42.27
C LEU A 138 28.76 -46.45 41.83
N PRO A 139 29.18 -45.24 42.31
CA PRO A 139 28.94 -44.64 43.64
C PRO A 139 28.52 -43.14 43.74
N GLN A 140 28.21 -42.73 44.98
CA GLN A 140 28.05 -41.35 45.47
C GLN A 140 29.46 -40.70 45.70
N ASN A 141 29.70 -39.42 45.98
CA ASN A 141 28.88 -38.30 46.48
C ASN A 141 29.65 -36.98 46.26
N LEU A 142 29.01 -35.84 45.95
CA LEU A 142 29.48 -34.48 46.29
C LEU A 142 28.43 -33.40 45.91
N SER A 143 28.32 -32.38 46.76
CA SER A 143 27.15 -31.50 46.87
C SER A 143 27.12 -30.27 45.94
N THR A 144 25.95 -29.98 45.37
CA THR A 144 25.47 -28.61 45.07
C THR A 144 23.93 -28.60 45.12
N PRO A 145 23.27 -27.50 45.54
CA PRO A 145 21.81 -27.45 45.59
C PRO A 145 21.22 -27.47 44.17
N PRO A 146 19.98 -27.97 43.98
CA PRO A 146 19.38 -28.06 42.66
C PRO A 146 19.14 -26.66 42.10
N GLN A 147 19.99 -26.26 41.14
CA GLN A 147 19.62 -25.21 40.20
C GLN A 147 18.32 -25.67 39.53
N LYS A 148 17.27 -24.86 39.65
CA LYS A 148 16.06 -25.03 38.84
C LYS A 148 16.52 -25.10 37.38
N LEU A 149 16.12 -26.16 36.67
CA LEU A 149 16.10 -26.16 35.21
C LEU A 149 15.44 -24.84 34.77
N PRO A 150 16.09 -24.03 33.93
CA PRO A 150 15.49 -22.78 33.49
C PRO A 150 14.19 -23.11 32.77
N VAL A 151 13.10 -22.53 33.27
CA VAL A 151 11.81 -22.55 32.59
C VAL A 151 12.04 -21.98 31.19
N ALA A 152 11.59 -22.68 30.15
CA ALA A 152 11.75 -22.20 28.78
C ALA A 152 11.02 -20.86 28.62
N GLU A 153 11.78 -19.76 28.60
CA GLU A 153 11.22 -18.42 28.44
C GLU A 153 10.59 -18.30 27.05
N THR A 154 9.26 -18.20 27.02
CA THR A 154 8.50 -17.97 25.80
C THR A 154 8.88 -16.61 25.20
N ALA A 155 9.18 -16.57 23.90
CA ALA A 155 9.48 -15.32 23.21
C ALA A 155 8.38 -14.27 23.40
N GLN A 156 8.75 -12.99 23.48
CA GLN A 156 7.84 -11.88 23.70
C GLN A 156 8.12 -10.69 22.78
N LEU A 157 7.13 -9.82 22.65
CA LEU A 157 7.17 -8.57 21.91
C LEU A 157 6.90 -7.40 22.86
N ASP A 158 7.89 -6.52 23.00
CA ASP A 158 7.85 -5.38 23.91
C ASP A 158 7.64 -4.07 23.13
N PHE A 159 6.70 -3.21 23.56
CA PHE A 159 6.39 -1.96 22.85
C PHE A 159 7.49 -0.91 23.09
N VAL A 160 8.18 -0.50 22.02
CA VAL A 160 9.26 0.50 22.12
C VAL A 160 8.66 1.90 22.05
N GLY A 161 8.96 2.72 23.07
CA GLY A 161 8.46 4.11 23.17
C GLY A 161 7.13 4.27 23.90
N ASP A 162 6.54 3.19 24.42
CA ASP A 162 5.35 3.22 25.28
C ASP A 162 5.41 2.12 26.34
N GLU A 163 6.21 2.37 27.38
CA GLU A 163 6.47 1.45 28.49
C GLU A 163 5.22 1.16 29.36
N SER A 164 4.11 1.85 29.11
CA SER A 164 2.83 1.58 29.79
C SER A 164 2.10 0.34 29.23
N LYS A 165 2.46 -0.12 28.03
CA LYS A 165 1.84 -1.29 27.39
C LYS A 165 2.54 -2.60 27.83
N PRO A 166 1.78 -3.63 28.25
CA PRO A 166 2.37 -4.90 28.65
C PRO A 166 2.98 -5.66 27.46
N SER A 167 4.08 -6.36 27.72
CA SER A 167 4.72 -7.32 26.83
C SER A 167 3.74 -8.36 26.29
N PHE A 168 3.72 -8.57 24.98
CA PHE A 168 2.92 -9.62 24.36
C PHE A 168 3.74 -10.91 24.24
N ARG A 169 3.38 -11.97 24.99
CA ARG A 169 4.03 -13.28 24.87
C ARG A 169 3.52 -14.04 23.64
N LEU A 170 4.44 -14.55 22.84
CA LEU A 170 4.14 -15.40 21.69
C LEU A 170 3.76 -16.81 22.17
N SER A 171 2.54 -17.22 21.82
CA SER A 171 2.07 -18.60 21.99
C SER A 171 2.72 -19.55 20.97
N ALA A 172 2.50 -20.86 21.12
CA ALA A 172 2.97 -21.86 20.15
C ALA A 172 2.26 -21.81 18.78
N GLY A 173 1.26 -20.93 18.59
CA GLY A 173 0.65 -20.63 17.30
C GLY A 173 1.20 -19.35 16.67
N SER A 174 0.74 -19.00 15.46
CA SER A 174 1.13 -17.74 14.84
C SER A 174 0.43 -16.53 15.46
N ALA A 175 1.16 -15.42 15.55
CA ALA A 175 0.71 -14.15 16.08
C ALA A 175 0.55 -13.12 14.96
N TRP A 176 -0.68 -12.63 14.78
CA TRP A 176 -1.01 -11.64 13.76
C TRP A 176 -0.90 -10.21 14.31
N LEU A 177 -0.25 -9.33 13.55
CA LEU A 177 -0.09 -7.91 13.87
C LEU A 177 -0.96 -7.08 12.93
N GLY A 178 -1.85 -6.22 13.43
CA GLY A 178 -2.67 -5.38 12.55
C GLY A 178 -3.78 -4.58 13.25
N ARG A 179 -4.65 -3.92 12.47
CA ARG A 179 -5.83 -3.18 12.97
C ARG A 179 -7.13 -4.00 13.06
N GLU A 180 -7.15 -5.21 12.53
CA GLU A 180 -8.33 -6.09 12.56
C GLU A 180 -8.47 -6.77 13.92
N ALA A 181 -9.70 -6.89 14.43
CA ALA A 181 -9.96 -7.45 15.77
C ALA A 181 -9.53 -8.93 15.93
N GLY A 182 -9.37 -9.66 14.82
CA GLY A 182 -8.82 -11.02 14.80
C GLY A 182 -7.29 -11.10 14.81
N CYS A 183 -6.57 -9.98 14.94
CA CYS A 183 -5.12 -9.98 15.13
C CYS A 183 -4.75 -10.23 16.60
N SER A 184 -3.62 -10.89 16.82
CA SER A 184 -3.07 -11.16 18.16
C SER A 184 -2.58 -9.90 18.86
N ILE A 185 -2.02 -8.95 18.11
CA ILE A 185 -1.77 -7.57 18.54
C ILE A 185 -2.61 -6.64 17.67
N VAL A 186 -3.62 -6.02 18.29
CA VAL A 186 -4.55 -5.09 17.64
C VAL A 186 -4.10 -3.64 17.88
N PHE A 187 -3.78 -2.94 16.80
CA PHE A 187 -3.48 -1.51 16.81
C PHE A 187 -4.75 -0.69 16.59
N GLN A 188 -4.81 0.52 17.18
CA GLN A 188 -5.99 1.39 17.07
C GLN A 188 -6.38 1.66 15.60
N SER A 189 -7.69 1.70 15.34
CA SER A 189 -8.26 1.78 13.98
C SER A 189 -7.83 3.04 13.20
N ASN A 190 -7.47 4.11 13.90
CA ASN A 190 -6.97 5.39 13.39
C ASN A 190 -5.49 5.34 12.93
N ASN A 191 -4.73 4.30 13.27
CA ASN A 191 -3.32 4.21 12.92
C ASN A 191 -3.12 3.73 11.48
N THR A 192 -3.23 4.65 10.53
CA THR A 192 -3.11 4.42 9.08
C THR A 192 -1.74 3.90 8.62
N THR A 193 -0.71 3.93 9.49
CA THR A 193 0.56 3.22 9.22
C THR A 193 0.40 1.69 9.25
N VAL A 194 -0.57 1.18 10.03
CA VAL A 194 -0.77 -0.26 10.24
C VAL A 194 -1.91 -0.80 9.36
N SER A 195 -1.68 -1.87 8.60
CA SER A 195 -2.72 -2.52 7.79
C SER A 195 -3.66 -3.38 8.64
N ARG A 196 -4.84 -3.77 8.12
CA ARG A 196 -5.81 -4.62 8.86
C ARG A 196 -5.16 -5.89 9.41
N ARG A 197 -4.45 -6.61 8.54
CA ARG A 197 -3.48 -7.67 8.88
C ARG A 197 -2.16 -7.26 8.24
N HIS A 198 -1.26 -6.66 9.02
CA HIS A 198 -0.02 -6.06 8.54
C HIS A 198 1.07 -7.12 8.39
N ALA A 199 1.31 -7.92 9.41
CA ALA A 199 2.32 -8.97 9.41
C ALA A 199 1.89 -10.17 10.25
N GLU A 200 2.52 -11.32 10.02
CA GLU A 200 2.39 -12.53 10.84
C GLU A 200 3.77 -12.89 11.40
N ILE A 201 3.84 -13.15 12.70
CA ILE A 201 4.98 -13.81 13.34
C ILE A 201 4.56 -15.27 13.57
N ARG A 202 5.26 -16.23 12.96
CA ARG A 202 4.97 -17.65 13.12
C ARG A 202 6.19 -18.42 13.65
N PRO A 203 5.99 -19.45 14.49
CA PRO A 203 7.08 -20.32 14.91
C PRO A 203 7.62 -21.11 13.70
N GLU A 204 8.93 -21.34 13.71
CA GLU A 204 9.64 -22.18 12.75
C GLU A 204 10.77 -22.93 13.48
N ALA A 205 11.33 -24.00 12.91
CA ALA A 205 12.26 -24.88 13.61
C ALA A 205 13.45 -24.09 14.23
N GLY A 206 13.50 -24.02 15.56
CA GLY A 206 14.53 -23.30 16.32
C GLY A 206 14.29 -21.79 16.52
N GLY A 207 13.10 -21.24 16.24
CA GLY A 207 12.81 -19.84 16.53
C GLY A 207 11.47 -19.34 16.00
N TYR A 208 11.44 -18.06 15.60
CA TYR A 208 10.29 -17.42 14.97
C TYR A 208 10.71 -16.74 13.67
N VAL A 209 9.77 -16.64 12.74
CA VAL A 209 9.91 -15.86 11.50
C VAL A 209 8.79 -14.84 11.40
N LEU A 210 9.09 -13.72 10.75
CA LEU A 210 8.18 -12.63 10.45
C LEU A 210 7.90 -12.55 8.95
N GLU A 211 6.64 -12.43 8.56
CA GLU A 211 6.22 -12.21 7.18
C GLU A 211 5.32 -10.98 7.07
N ASP A 212 5.63 -10.09 6.12
CA ASP A 212 4.77 -8.97 5.75
C ASP A 212 3.58 -9.47 4.91
N ASN A 213 2.36 -9.19 5.35
CA ASN A 213 1.13 -9.63 4.68
C ASN A 213 0.69 -8.64 3.59
N LYS A 214 1.63 -8.25 2.71
CA LYS A 214 1.44 -7.30 1.60
C LYS A 214 0.91 -5.94 2.09
N SER A 215 1.40 -5.48 3.24
CA SER A 215 0.91 -4.31 3.97
C SER A 215 0.97 -3.02 3.14
N PHE A 216 0.21 -1.99 3.53
CA PHE A 216 0.22 -0.70 2.84
C PHE A 216 1.61 -0.05 2.85
N ASN A 217 2.36 -0.20 3.93
CA ASN A 217 3.55 0.62 4.22
C ASN A 217 4.85 -0.21 4.41
N GLY A 218 4.74 -1.54 4.39
CA GLY A 218 5.86 -2.46 4.59
C GLY A 218 6.22 -2.67 6.06
N THR A 219 6.55 -3.91 6.40
CA THR A 219 7.17 -4.25 7.69
C THR A 219 8.67 -4.05 7.60
N LEU A 220 9.29 -3.53 8.66
CA LEU A 220 10.73 -3.36 8.79
C LEU A 220 11.27 -4.14 10.00
N VAL A 221 12.48 -4.66 9.89
CA VAL A 221 13.26 -5.26 10.98
C VAL A 221 14.57 -4.50 11.07
N ASN A 222 14.87 -3.90 12.23
CA ASN A 222 16.08 -3.07 12.44
C ASN A 222 16.24 -1.98 11.34
N GLU A 223 15.18 -1.21 11.10
CA GLU A 223 15.07 -0.20 10.02
C GLU A 223 15.16 -0.72 8.58
N GLN A 224 15.28 -2.03 8.38
CA GLN A 224 15.35 -2.65 7.07
C GLN A 224 14.01 -3.30 6.72
N ARG A 225 13.30 -2.77 5.71
CA ARG A 225 12.09 -3.37 5.16
C ARG A 225 12.32 -4.80 4.70
N ILE A 226 11.45 -5.71 5.14
CA ILE A 226 11.45 -7.11 4.70
C ILE A 226 10.57 -7.29 3.45
N SER A 227 10.97 -8.23 2.58
CA SER A 227 10.22 -8.65 1.38
C SER A 227 9.99 -10.17 1.31
N THR A 228 10.70 -10.91 2.17
CA THR A 228 10.62 -12.35 2.37
C THR A 228 10.34 -12.67 3.84
N ILE A 229 9.96 -13.92 4.10
CA ILE A 229 9.91 -14.48 5.45
C ILE A 229 11.28 -14.30 6.09
N THR A 230 11.34 -13.55 7.18
CA THR A 230 12.60 -13.11 7.80
C THR A 230 12.74 -13.73 9.19
N PRO A 231 13.83 -14.45 9.49
CA PRO A 231 14.08 -14.99 10.83
C PRO A 231 14.29 -13.86 11.85
N LEU A 232 13.56 -13.92 12.96
CA LEU A 232 13.72 -13.00 14.09
C LEU A 232 14.75 -13.52 15.08
N TYR A 233 15.58 -12.60 15.58
CA TYR A 233 16.62 -12.81 16.58
C TYR A 233 16.40 -11.89 17.78
N HIS A 234 16.94 -12.28 18.93
CA HIS A 234 16.88 -11.50 20.16
C HIS A 234 17.29 -10.04 19.96
N ASN A 235 16.51 -9.10 20.50
CA ASN A 235 16.57 -7.64 20.35
C ASN A 235 16.20 -7.07 18.96
N ASP A 236 15.79 -7.87 17.97
CA ASP A 236 15.33 -7.32 16.67
C ASP A 236 14.10 -6.41 16.84
N GLN A 237 14.14 -5.22 16.24
CA GLN A 237 13.06 -4.24 16.28
C GLN A 237 12.16 -4.38 15.05
N VAL A 238 10.95 -4.89 15.24
CA VAL A 238 9.89 -5.02 14.25
C VAL A 238 9.07 -3.72 14.20
N ARG A 239 9.16 -2.98 13.09
CA ARG A 239 8.39 -1.75 12.85
C ARG A 239 7.32 -1.97 11.78
N LEU A 240 6.09 -1.51 12.04
CA LEU A 240 4.95 -1.68 11.13
C LEU A 240 4.72 -0.42 10.29
N GLY A 241 5.48 -0.28 9.20
CA GLY A 241 5.53 0.92 8.35
C GLY A 241 6.54 1.94 8.84
N VAL A 242 7.14 2.72 7.93
CA VAL A 242 7.96 3.89 8.31
C VAL A 242 7.10 4.82 9.18
N GLY A 243 7.68 5.36 10.27
CA GLY A 243 6.94 6.16 11.26
C GLY A 243 5.89 5.38 12.09
N GLY A 244 5.71 4.09 11.84
CA GLY A 244 4.76 3.24 12.54
C GLY A 244 5.26 2.69 13.89
N PRO A 245 4.41 1.94 14.61
CA PRO A 245 4.75 1.40 15.92
C PRO A 245 5.89 0.38 15.84
N VAL A 246 6.70 0.35 16.89
CA VAL A 246 7.89 -0.51 17.00
C VAL A 246 7.72 -1.51 18.15
N LEU A 247 7.97 -2.78 17.85
CA LEU A 247 7.97 -3.90 18.78
C LEU A 247 9.39 -4.49 18.84
N ARG A 248 9.97 -4.61 20.03
CA ARG A 248 11.23 -5.35 20.21
C ARG A 248 10.91 -6.82 20.43
N PHE A 249 11.47 -7.69 19.58
CA PHE A 249 11.36 -9.13 19.72
C PHE A 249 12.45 -9.66 20.66
N ASN A 250 12.03 -10.27 21.76
CA ASN A 250 12.90 -10.83 22.77
C ASN A 250 12.65 -12.33 22.89
N SER A 251 13.67 -13.13 22.59
CA SER A 251 13.61 -14.60 22.64
C SER A 251 14.94 -15.17 23.12
N PRO A 252 14.96 -16.17 24.01
CA PRO A 252 16.19 -16.89 24.37
C PRO A 252 16.63 -17.90 23.30
N LEU A 253 15.78 -18.19 22.30
CA LEU A 253 15.98 -19.31 21.37
C LEU A 253 16.96 -19.00 20.23
N ARG A 254 17.16 -17.72 19.88
CA ARG A 254 17.94 -17.32 18.70
C ARG A 254 18.68 -16.00 18.93
N MET A 255 19.97 -16.09 19.20
CA MET A 255 20.88 -14.93 19.33
C MET A 255 21.39 -14.49 17.95
N PRO A 256 21.55 -13.17 17.68
CA PRO A 256 22.07 -12.69 16.39
C PRO A 256 23.53 -13.16 16.16
N PRO A 257 23.92 -13.54 14.93
CA PRO A 257 25.31 -13.86 14.61
C PRO A 257 26.22 -12.62 14.76
N ALA A 258 27.46 -12.83 15.22
CA ALA A 258 28.42 -11.74 15.40
C ALA A 258 28.70 -11.01 14.08
N GLY A 259 28.55 -9.68 14.07
CA GLY A 259 28.77 -8.81 12.91
C GLY A 259 27.64 -8.76 11.88
N ALA A 260 26.50 -9.42 12.12
CA ALA A 260 25.39 -9.52 11.18
C ALA A 260 24.25 -8.53 11.45
N ASP A 261 24.50 -7.23 11.61
CA ASP A 261 23.48 -6.24 12.02
C ASP A 261 22.39 -5.99 10.96
N ILE A 262 22.61 -6.41 9.71
CA ILE A 262 21.75 -6.17 8.55
C ILE A 262 20.78 -7.37 8.35
N ALA A 263 19.50 -7.19 8.70
CA ALA A 263 18.46 -8.23 8.62
C ALA A 263 18.35 -8.90 7.23
N GLY A 264 18.54 -8.15 6.14
CA GLY A 264 18.50 -8.65 4.76
C GLY A 264 19.66 -9.57 4.36
N GLN A 265 20.76 -9.59 5.13
CA GLN A 265 21.82 -10.60 4.96
C GLN A 265 21.47 -11.91 5.68
N ARG A 266 20.69 -11.85 6.77
CA ARG A 266 20.33 -13.02 7.60
C ARG A 266 19.38 -13.99 6.89
N GLY A 267 18.65 -13.53 5.87
CA GLY A 267 17.75 -14.38 5.06
C GLY A 267 18.44 -15.53 4.33
N LEU A 268 19.71 -15.36 3.93
CA LEU A 268 20.51 -16.42 3.28
C LEU A 268 20.83 -17.61 4.21
N ILE A 269 20.99 -17.34 5.50
CA ILE A 269 21.43 -18.35 6.48
C ILE A 269 20.31 -19.37 6.74
N ALA A 270 19.05 -18.97 6.61
CA ALA A 270 17.89 -19.85 6.80
C ALA A 270 17.68 -20.85 5.63
N SER A 271 18.23 -20.59 4.44
CA SER A 271 18.08 -21.46 3.26
C SER A 271 19.17 -22.55 3.11
N HIS A 272 20.18 -22.59 3.98
CA HIS A 272 21.33 -23.48 3.83
C HIS A 272 21.38 -24.64 4.85
N THR A 273 20.50 -25.64 4.68
CA THR A 273 20.75 -27.00 5.20
C THR A 273 21.55 -27.84 4.20
N ALA A 274 22.82 -27.48 3.99
CA ALA A 274 23.81 -28.32 3.33
C ALA A 274 25.23 -27.96 3.82
N ASN A 275 26.00 -28.96 4.23
CA ASN A 275 27.34 -28.82 4.82
C ASN A 275 28.31 -28.01 3.95
N ILE A 276 29.12 -27.15 4.59
CA ILE A 276 30.55 -26.94 4.26
C ILE A 276 31.30 -26.50 5.53
N SER A 277 32.52 -26.98 5.67
CA SER A 277 33.45 -26.79 6.79
C SER A 277 34.01 -25.36 6.88
N ILE A 278 34.03 -24.79 8.08
CA ILE A 278 34.71 -23.53 8.39
C ILE A 278 36.22 -23.79 8.52
N ALA A 279 37.00 -23.28 7.56
CA ALA A 279 38.44 -23.10 7.74
C ALA A 279 38.69 -21.71 8.36
N ALA A 280 38.86 -21.66 9.68
CA ALA A 280 39.09 -20.41 10.40
C ALA A 280 40.56 -19.97 10.29
N HIS A 281 40.83 -18.88 9.55
CA HIS A 281 42.10 -18.15 9.58
C HIS A 281 41.82 -16.63 9.63
N HIS A 282 42.12 -16.02 10.77
CA HIS A 282 42.55 -14.61 10.81
C HIS A 282 43.99 -14.55 10.25
N PRO A 283 44.38 -13.48 9.53
CA PRO A 283 44.99 -12.35 10.23
C PRO A 283 44.70 -10.94 9.67
N ASP A 284 44.84 -9.98 10.59
CA ASP A 284 45.34 -8.60 10.45
C ASP A 284 44.80 -7.62 9.38
N TRP A 285 44.26 -6.52 9.92
CA TRP A 285 43.98 -5.30 9.16
C TRP A 285 45.29 -4.57 8.78
N GLN A 286 45.59 -4.49 7.49
CA GLN A 286 46.38 -3.38 6.94
C GLN A 286 45.69 -2.75 5.73
N THR A 287 45.42 -1.45 5.84
CA THR A 287 44.85 -0.62 4.80
C THR A 287 45.88 -0.39 3.69
N MET A 288 45.63 -0.91 2.49
CA MET A 288 46.22 -0.36 1.27
C MET A 288 45.11 0.08 0.30
N VAL A 289 45.01 1.40 0.13
CA VAL A 289 44.19 2.01 -0.91
C VAL A 289 44.90 1.79 -2.24
N LEU A 290 44.24 1.11 -3.19
CA LEU A 290 44.50 1.33 -4.61
C LEU A 290 43.18 1.68 -5.30
N GLN A 291 43.05 2.96 -5.62
CA GLN A 291 41.93 3.54 -6.35
C GLN A 291 42.32 3.64 -7.82
N LEU A 292 41.52 3.06 -8.73
CA LEU A 292 41.51 3.40 -10.16
C LEU A 292 40.24 2.88 -10.87
N ASP A 293 39.19 3.68 -10.70
CA ASP A 293 38.30 4.22 -11.75
C ASP A 293 37.36 3.37 -12.65
N ALA A 294 36.24 4.06 -12.93
CA ALA A 294 35.37 3.93 -14.12
C ALA A 294 34.25 2.87 -14.18
N ALA A 295 33.74 2.37 -13.05
CA ALA A 295 32.57 1.46 -13.04
C ALA A 295 31.50 1.71 -11.94
N ALA A 296 31.44 2.89 -11.32
CA ALA A 296 30.41 3.22 -10.33
C ALA A 296 29.92 4.67 -10.46
N ASN A 297 28.68 4.87 -10.94
CA ASN A 297 27.95 6.16 -10.90
C ASN A 297 26.44 5.96 -11.17
N PHE A 298 25.81 5.07 -10.41
CA PHE A 298 24.34 5.01 -10.27
C PHE A 298 23.87 5.38 -8.86
N PHE A 299 24.71 5.14 -7.84
CA PHE A 299 24.50 5.58 -6.47
C PHE A 299 25.74 6.36 -5.98
N PRO A 300 25.54 7.44 -5.20
CA PRO A 300 26.63 8.25 -4.66
C PRO A 300 27.42 7.54 -3.54
N SER A 301 28.52 8.18 -3.15
CA SER A 301 29.50 7.72 -2.17
C SER A 301 28.97 7.60 -0.73
N LYS A 302 29.76 6.93 0.11
CA LYS A 302 29.47 6.34 1.45
C LYS A 302 28.58 7.07 2.47
N ASP A 303 28.30 8.37 2.33
CA ASP A 303 27.61 9.17 3.35
C ASP A 303 26.20 9.67 2.94
N SER A 304 25.68 9.33 1.75
CA SER A 304 24.29 9.67 1.37
C SER A 304 23.41 8.47 1.01
N GLU A 305 22.10 8.68 1.13
CA GLU A 305 21.07 7.64 1.30
C GLU A 305 21.01 6.62 0.15
N GLN A 306 21.62 5.45 0.34
CA GLN A 306 21.53 4.35 -0.61
C GLN A 306 20.13 3.69 -0.56
N PRO A 307 19.62 3.17 -1.69
CA PRO A 307 18.37 2.40 -1.69
C PRO A 307 18.56 1.13 -0.85
N GLN A 308 17.48 0.66 -0.25
CA GLN A 308 17.58 -0.35 0.78
C GLN A 308 17.85 -1.72 0.14
N LEU A 309 19.04 -2.29 0.37
CA LEU A 309 19.34 -3.67 0.00
C LEU A 309 18.33 -4.59 0.70
N LEU A 310 17.67 -5.46 -0.05
CA LEU A 310 16.74 -6.47 0.46
C LEU A 310 17.44 -7.81 0.64
N MET A 311 18.25 -8.20 -0.34
CA MET A 311 18.93 -9.49 -0.44
C MET A 311 20.07 -9.39 -1.45
N SER A 312 21.07 -10.26 -1.30
CA SER A 312 22.02 -10.60 -2.36
C SER A 312 21.95 -12.11 -2.58
N ILE A 313 21.93 -12.56 -3.83
CA ILE A 313 21.75 -13.99 -4.18
C ILE A 313 22.79 -14.39 -5.23
N ALA A 314 23.53 -15.46 -4.92
CA ALA A 314 24.39 -16.16 -5.87
C ALA A 314 23.60 -17.26 -6.61
N PHE A 315 24.01 -17.59 -7.83
CA PHE A 315 23.45 -18.72 -8.59
C PHE A 315 23.71 -20.09 -7.93
N GLY A 316 24.79 -20.21 -7.16
CA GLY A 316 25.19 -21.46 -6.50
C GLY A 316 25.39 -22.59 -7.51
N ASN A 317 24.78 -23.75 -7.26
CA ASN A 317 24.79 -24.89 -8.18
C ASN A 317 23.76 -24.79 -9.32
N THR A 318 22.92 -23.75 -9.34
CA THR A 318 21.87 -23.58 -10.34
C THR A 318 22.33 -22.67 -11.48
N LYS A 319 21.90 -22.92 -12.72
CA LYS A 319 22.18 -22.02 -13.86
C LYS A 319 21.04 -21.05 -14.17
N GLN A 320 19.98 -21.06 -13.37
CA GLN A 320 18.80 -20.23 -13.57
C GLN A 320 18.23 -19.80 -12.22
N LEU A 321 17.95 -18.51 -12.09
CA LEU A 321 17.16 -17.94 -11.01
C LEU A 321 15.89 -17.31 -11.60
N THR A 322 14.78 -17.36 -10.87
CA THR A 322 13.47 -16.83 -11.28
C THR A 322 13.08 -15.65 -10.40
N ILE A 323 12.43 -14.65 -11.00
CA ILE A 323 12.03 -13.40 -10.35
C ILE A 323 10.53 -13.22 -10.51
N GLY A 324 9.81 -12.97 -9.40
CA GLY A 324 8.39 -12.68 -9.46
C GLY A 324 7.73 -12.49 -8.09
N ARG A 325 6.41 -12.29 -8.12
CA ARG A 325 5.58 -12.07 -6.91
C ARG A 325 5.09 -13.35 -6.24
N ASP A 326 5.24 -14.50 -6.91
CA ASP A 326 4.88 -15.82 -6.37
C ASP A 326 5.97 -16.35 -5.44
N GLU A 327 5.62 -17.15 -4.44
CA GLU A 327 6.56 -17.72 -3.46
C GLU A 327 7.50 -18.76 -4.07
N LYS A 328 7.15 -19.27 -5.26
CA LYS A 328 7.93 -20.27 -6.01
C LYS A 328 9.02 -19.65 -6.89
N ASN A 329 9.36 -18.38 -6.69
CA ASN A 329 10.50 -17.74 -7.37
C ASN A 329 11.67 -17.62 -6.39
N ASP A 330 12.88 -17.77 -6.92
CA ASP A 330 14.12 -17.64 -6.15
C ASP A 330 14.32 -16.19 -5.64
N ILE A 331 13.83 -15.20 -6.40
CA ILE A 331 13.75 -13.78 -6.01
C ILE A 331 12.25 -13.39 -5.91
N LYS A 332 11.70 -13.43 -4.68
CA LYS A 332 10.34 -12.98 -4.34
C LYS A 332 10.29 -11.45 -4.22
N LEU A 333 9.49 -10.77 -5.04
CA LEU A 333 9.28 -9.32 -5.01
C LEU A 333 7.79 -8.98 -4.76
N ASP A 334 7.48 -8.27 -3.68
CA ASP A 334 6.10 -8.06 -3.19
C ASP A 334 5.27 -7.03 -3.99
N GLY A 335 5.89 -6.28 -4.91
CA GLY A 335 5.26 -5.18 -5.64
C GLY A 335 4.02 -5.59 -6.45
N LEU A 336 2.89 -4.90 -6.27
CA LEU A 336 1.60 -5.18 -6.94
C LEU A 336 1.64 -5.05 -8.48
N GLN A 337 2.66 -4.38 -9.00
CA GLN A 337 2.93 -4.20 -10.43
C GLN A 337 3.82 -5.30 -11.02
N ILE A 338 4.23 -6.28 -10.20
CA ILE A 338 5.08 -7.41 -10.58
C ILE A 338 4.21 -8.64 -10.80
N SER A 339 4.41 -9.29 -11.95
CA SER A 339 3.75 -10.55 -12.26
C SER A 339 4.29 -11.70 -11.41
N LYS A 340 3.43 -12.68 -11.12
CA LYS A 340 3.72 -13.88 -10.31
C LYS A 340 5.00 -14.58 -10.76
N ARG A 341 5.21 -14.68 -12.07
CA ARG A 341 6.51 -14.92 -12.70
C ARG A 341 6.77 -13.75 -13.63
N HIS A 342 7.80 -12.95 -13.34
CA HIS A 342 8.09 -11.71 -14.05
C HIS A 342 9.26 -11.90 -15.02
N ALA A 343 10.35 -12.45 -14.52
CA ALA A 343 11.59 -12.64 -15.28
C ALA A 343 12.32 -13.91 -14.84
N ARG A 344 13.36 -14.28 -15.58
CA ARG A 344 14.39 -15.20 -15.11
C ARG A 344 15.77 -14.69 -15.49
N LEU A 345 16.75 -14.99 -14.65
CA LEU A 345 18.17 -14.81 -14.89
C LEU A 345 18.76 -16.16 -15.27
N LEU A 346 19.63 -16.18 -16.27
CA LEU A 346 20.32 -17.36 -16.79
C LEU A 346 21.83 -17.10 -16.74
N GLN A 347 22.58 -17.97 -16.09
CA GLN A 347 24.04 -17.89 -16.04
C GLN A 347 24.64 -18.79 -17.13
N ASN A 348 25.44 -18.20 -18.02
CA ASN A 348 26.12 -18.89 -19.11
C ASN A 348 27.63 -18.58 -19.05
N GLY A 349 28.35 -19.33 -18.23
CA GLY A 349 29.73 -18.99 -17.87
C GLY A 349 29.75 -17.75 -16.98
N SER A 350 30.52 -16.73 -17.37
CA SER A 350 30.55 -15.42 -16.69
C SER A 350 29.41 -14.49 -17.10
N GLU A 351 28.67 -14.76 -18.18
CA GLU A 351 27.57 -13.92 -18.63
C GLU A 351 26.26 -14.24 -17.91
N ILE A 352 25.55 -13.20 -17.47
CA ILE A 352 24.19 -13.32 -16.90
C ILE A 352 23.19 -12.68 -17.86
N VAL A 353 22.19 -13.44 -18.29
CA VAL A 353 21.16 -13.01 -19.24
C VAL A 353 19.80 -12.94 -18.54
N ILE A 354 19.09 -11.82 -18.67
CA ILE A 354 17.71 -11.69 -18.18
C ILE A 354 16.68 -11.87 -19.30
N ASP A 355 15.66 -12.69 -19.06
CA ASP A 355 14.48 -12.88 -19.90
C ASP A 355 13.22 -12.29 -19.24
N ASP A 356 12.45 -11.46 -19.96
CA ASP A 356 11.09 -11.05 -19.57
C ASP A 356 10.12 -12.20 -19.87
N LEU A 357 9.49 -12.79 -18.84
CA LEU A 357 8.58 -13.93 -18.95
C LEU A 357 7.16 -13.50 -19.40
N LYS A 358 7.09 -12.57 -20.37
CA LYS A 358 5.85 -11.90 -20.83
C LYS A 358 5.12 -11.19 -19.68
N SER A 359 5.86 -10.58 -18.76
CA SER A 359 5.33 -9.84 -17.62
C SER A 359 4.39 -8.70 -18.05
N THR A 360 3.49 -8.31 -17.14
CA THR A 360 2.52 -7.23 -17.44
C THR A 360 3.23 -5.91 -17.73
N ASN A 361 4.23 -5.55 -16.91
CA ASN A 361 4.86 -4.23 -16.92
C ASN A 361 6.27 -4.19 -17.53
N GLY A 362 6.97 -5.33 -17.61
CA GLY A 362 8.26 -5.44 -18.29
C GLY A 362 9.47 -5.29 -17.40
N VAL A 363 10.56 -5.91 -17.86
CA VAL A 363 11.92 -5.70 -17.36
C VAL A 363 12.54 -4.52 -18.10
N PHE A 364 13.23 -3.64 -17.40
CA PHE A 364 13.98 -2.53 -17.98
C PHE A 364 15.46 -2.64 -17.60
N ILE A 365 16.35 -2.20 -18.48
CA ILE A 365 17.78 -2.04 -18.19
C ILE A 365 18.17 -0.62 -18.60
N ASN A 366 18.72 0.16 -17.67
CA ASN A 366 19.07 1.57 -17.86
C ASN A 366 17.90 2.38 -18.48
N GLY A 367 16.68 2.18 -17.97
CA GLY A 367 15.44 2.81 -18.44
C GLY A 367 14.83 2.24 -19.74
N LYS A 368 15.52 1.35 -20.46
CA LYS A 368 15.03 0.73 -21.71
C LYS A 368 14.36 -0.61 -21.43
N ARG A 369 13.10 -0.79 -21.87
CA ARG A 369 12.43 -2.11 -21.78
C ARG A 369 13.13 -3.16 -22.64
N VAL A 370 13.40 -4.32 -22.05
CA VAL A 370 14.04 -5.47 -22.70
C VAL A 370 13.10 -6.69 -22.74
N SER A 371 13.45 -7.69 -23.54
CA SER A 371 12.77 -9.01 -23.54
C SER A 371 13.74 -10.16 -23.33
N ARG A 372 14.96 -10.05 -23.87
CA ARG A 372 16.15 -10.81 -23.51
C ARG A 372 17.35 -9.87 -23.64
N GLN A 373 18.24 -9.81 -22.65
CA GLN A 373 19.51 -9.07 -22.75
C GLN A 373 20.54 -9.60 -21.74
N THR A 374 21.82 -9.63 -22.11
CA THR A 374 22.93 -9.84 -21.17
C THR A 374 23.08 -8.60 -20.27
N ILE A 375 23.23 -8.81 -18.97
CA ILE A 375 23.45 -7.78 -17.95
C ILE A 375 24.96 -7.58 -17.79
N LEU A 376 25.42 -6.34 -17.90
CA LEU A 376 26.78 -5.94 -17.54
C LEU A 376 26.85 -5.57 -16.05
N PRO A 377 28.01 -5.66 -15.37
CA PRO A 377 28.14 -5.24 -13.96
C PRO A 377 27.81 -3.76 -13.69
N THR A 378 27.81 -2.93 -14.74
CA THR A 378 27.43 -1.51 -14.70
C THR A 378 25.95 -1.24 -15.02
N ASP A 379 25.19 -2.27 -15.43
CA ASP A 379 23.78 -2.14 -15.81
C ASP A 379 22.88 -2.10 -14.57
N ALA A 380 21.95 -1.14 -14.57
CA ALA A 380 20.90 -1.01 -13.58
C ALA A 380 19.61 -1.66 -14.12
N VAL A 381 19.26 -2.83 -13.59
CA VAL A 381 18.08 -3.61 -14.03
C VAL A 381 16.88 -3.23 -13.16
N GLN A 382 15.80 -2.73 -13.75
CA GLN A 382 14.59 -2.30 -13.03
C GLN A 382 13.41 -3.25 -13.29
N ILE A 383 12.78 -3.69 -12.21
CA ILE A 383 11.54 -4.49 -12.21
C ILE A 383 10.54 -3.81 -11.27
N GLY A 384 9.63 -3.02 -11.83
CA GLY A 384 8.72 -2.18 -11.05
C GLY A 384 9.48 -1.17 -10.17
N THR A 385 9.27 -1.25 -8.86
CA THR A 385 9.92 -0.39 -7.86
C THR A 385 11.23 -0.97 -7.28
N PHE A 386 11.75 -2.05 -7.86
CA PHE A 386 12.99 -2.70 -7.40
C PHE A 386 14.09 -2.56 -8.44
N MET A 387 15.30 -2.36 -7.95
CA MET A 387 16.52 -2.35 -8.76
C MET A 387 17.33 -3.60 -8.46
N LEU A 388 17.84 -4.25 -9.50
CA LEU A 388 18.77 -5.36 -9.41
C LEU A 388 20.10 -4.92 -10.02
N GLN A 389 21.20 -5.29 -9.36
CA GLN A 389 22.56 -5.12 -9.87
C GLN A 389 23.29 -6.45 -9.79
N VAL A 390 24.18 -6.68 -10.75
CA VAL A 390 25.07 -7.83 -10.80
C VAL A 390 26.45 -7.36 -10.42
N ASP A 391 27.05 -7.93 -9.38
CA ASP A 391 28.43 -7.62 -9.01
C ASP A 391 29.45 -8.33 -9.96
N PRO A 392 30.74 -7.94 -9.95
CA PRO A 392 31.75 -8.58 -10.79
C PRO A 392 31.99 -10.08 -10.49
N ALA A 393 31.51 -10.60 -9.36
CA ALA A 393 31.56 -12.02 -9.00
C ALA A 393 30.32 -12.81 -9.47
N GLY A 394 29.31 -12.12 -10.01
CA GLY A 394 28.07 -12.71 -10.52
C GLY A 394 26.94 -12.83 -9.49
N ASN A 395 27.07 -12.21 -8.32
CA ASN A 395 25.97 -12.15 -7.34
C ASN A 395 24.96 -11.07 -7.71
N ILE A 396 23.69 -11.32 -7.41
CA ILE A 396 22.58 -10.43 -7.73
C ILE A 396 22.11 -9.73 -6.46
N SER A 397 22.42 -8.44 -6.33
CA SER A 397 21.92 -7.57 -5.26
C SER A 397 20.60 -6.94 -5.66
N VAL A 398 19.59 -7.04 -4.78
CA VAL A 398 18.23 -6.53 -5.00
C VAL A 398 17.94 -5.41 -4.02
N TYR A 399 17.49 -4.26 -4.52
CA TYR A 399 17.22 -3.05 -3.74
C TYR A 399 15.76 -2.61 -3.85
N ASP A 400 15.13 -2.26 -2.72
CA ASP A 400 13.86 -1.55 -2.70
C ASP A 400 14.10 -0.04 -2.82
N THR A 401 13.38 0.60 -3.75
CA THR A 401 13.45 2.05 -3.94
C THR A 401 12.25 2.81 -3.37
N ARG A 402 11.23 2.11 -2.85
CA ARG A 402 9.94 2.71 -2.44
C ARG A 402 10.06 3.77 -1.35
N SER A 403 10.60 3.42 -0.19
CA SER A 403 10.77 4.30 0.98
C SER A 403 11.95 5.28 0.89
N LYS A 404 12.70 5.22 -0.22
CA LYS A 404 13.87 6.06 -0.52
C LYS A 404 13.76 6.75 -1.88
N THR A 405 12.54 7.04 -2.35
CA THR A 405 12.35 7.75 -3.62
C THR A 405 12.59 9.26 -3.47
N ARG A 406 13.78 9.70 -3.89
CA ARG A 406 14.20 11.10 -4.02
C ARG A 406 13.83 11.64 -5.40
N ILE A 407 13.40 12.90 -5.48
CA ILE A 407 13.17 13.61 -6.75
C ILE A 407 14.02 14.88 -6.84
N ASP A 408 14.78 15.01 -7.92
CA ASP A 408 15.59 16.17 -8.23
C ASP A 408 15.08 16.86 -9.49
N ALA A 409 14.77 18.15 -9.40
CA ALA A 409 14.59 19.03 -10.54
C ALA A 409 15.90 19.78 -10.80
N VAL A 410 16.42 19.70 -12.03
CA VAL A 410 17.69 20.31 -12.42
C VAL A 410 17.47 21.25 -13.61
N ASN A 411 17.61 22.55 -13.36
CA ASN A 411 17.53 23.64 -14.35
C ASN A 411 16.25 23.62 -15.21
N ILE A 412 15.13 23.26 -14.61
CA ILE A 412 13.83 23.12 -15.28
C ILE A 412 13.38 24.47 -15.84
N SER A 413 13.25 24.54 -17.17
CA SER A 413 12.68 25.69 -17.86
C SER A 413 11.63 25.25 -18.87
N THR A 414 10.56 26.02 -19.00
CA THR A 414 9.45 25.71 -19.93
C THR A 414 9.08 26.95 -20.73
N GLU A 415 9.01 26.80 -22.04
CA GLU A 415 8.63 27.87 -22.98
C GLU A 415 7.41 27.44 -23.80
N VAL A 416 6.48 28.38 -24.01
CA VAL A 416 5.32 28.20 -24.88
C VAL A 416 5.27 29.28 -25.96
N LYS A 417 4.72 28.96 -27.13
CA LYS A 417 4.43 29.98 -28.15
C LYS A 417 3.40 30.97 -27.60
N ASN A 418 3.66 32.26 -27.78
CA ASN A 418 2.68 33.29 -27.45
C ASN A 418 1.45 33.12 -28.37
N ARG A 419 0.23 33.16 -27.80
CA ARG A 419 -1.02 33.12 -28.59
C ARG A 419 -1.36 34.46 -29.25
N ALA A 420 -0.78 35.56 -28.75
CA ALA A 420 -1.09 36.92 -29.17
C ALA A 420 -0.05 37.56 -30.12
N GLY A 421 0.90 36.79 -30.67
CA GLY A 421 1.91 37.30 -31.60
C GLY A 421 3.11 36.38 -31.81
N SER A 422 4.09 36.83 -32.59
CA SER A 422 5.36 36.12 -32.82
C SER A 422 6.28 36.21 -31.60
N GLY A 423 6.40 35.12 -30.85
CA GLY A 423 7.34 35.03 -29.73
C GLY A 423 7.13 33.79 -28.86
N LYS A 424 8.03 33.61 -27.89
CA LYS A 424 7.89 32.62 -26.82
C LYS A 424 7.66 33.32 -25.49
N ILE A 425 6.88 32.71 -24.61
CA ILE A 425 6.72 33.08 -23.20
C ILE A 425 7.36 31.98 -22.38
N LYS A 426 8.29 32.34 -21.50
CA LYS A 426 8.85 31.43 -20.50
C LYS A 426 7.87 31.32 -19.33
N LEU A 427 7.46 30.09 -18.99
CA LEU A 427 6.55 29.76 -17.89
C LEU A 427 7.26 29.26 -16.64
N LEU A 428 8.48 28.72 -16.81
CA LEU A 428 9.39 28.31 -15.74
C LEU A 428 10.81 28.70 -16.16
N ASP A 429 11.60 29.24 -15.24
CA ASP A 429 12.96 29.68 -15.47
C ASP A 429 13.96 29.02 -14.52
N SER A 430 14.72 28.08 -15.07
CA SER A 430 15.93 27.50 -14.46
C SER A 430 15.72 27.02 -13.02
N ILE A 431 14.56 26.42 -12.72
CA ILE A 431 14.22 25.94 -11.37
C ILE A 431 15.05 24.69 -11.06
N SER A 432 15.78 24.73 -9.95
CA SER A 432 16.54 23.62 -9.39
C SER A 432 16.16 23.42 -7.93
N LEU A 433 15.81 22.18 -7.55
CA LEU A 433 15.49 21.79 -6.17
C LEU A 433 15.57 20.27 -5.99
N SER A 434 15.81 19.83 -4.76
CA SER A 434 15.91 18.42 -4.39
C SER A 434 14.93 18.08 -3.27
N ILE A 435 13.99 17.17 -3.52
CA ILE A 435 12.99 16.69 -2.57
C ILE A 435 13.44 15.32 -2.08
N GLN A 436 13.68 15.21 -0.77
CA GLN A 436 14.18 14.01 -0.15
C GLN A 436 13.06 12.98 0.08
N PRO A 437 13.39 11.71 0.30
CA PRO A 437 12.38 10.69 0.58
C PRO A 437 11.54 11.01 1.81
N ASN A 438 10.25 10.72 1.74
CA ASN A 438 9.29 10.85 2.85
C ASN A 438 8.99 12.29 3.28
N GLU A 439 9.43 13.30 2.52
CA GLU A 439 9.07 14.70 2.76
C GLU A 439 7.64 15.02 2.29
N PHE A 440 6.90 15.78 3.09
CA PHE A 440 5.67 16.46 2.68
C PHE A 440 5.98 17.90 2.27
N VAL A 441 5.92 18.18 0.96
CA VAL A 441 6.33 19.45 0.37
C VAL A 441 5.14 20.24 -0.19
N GLY A 442 5.01 21.49 0.24
CA GLY A 442 4.00 22.44 -0.27
C GLY A 442 4.54 23.36 -1.35
N PHE A 443 3.86 23.48 -2.48
CA PHE A 443 4.12 24.45 -3.55
C PHE A 443 3.18 25.64 -3.38
N LEU A 444 3.78 26.79 -3.05
CA LEU A 444 3.12 28.07 -2.74
C LEU A 444 3.49 29.12 -3.80
N GLY A 445 2.62 30.12 -3.98
CA GLY A 445 2.84 31.23 -4.91
C GLY A 445 1.50 31.78 -5.41
N PRO A 446 1.46 33.02 -5.92
CA PRO A 446 0.25 33.62 -6.45
C PRO A 446 -0.32 32.84 -7.66
N SER A 447 -1.50 33.24 -8.12
CA SER A 447 -2.07 32.66 -9.35
C SER A 447 -1.15 32.96 -10.54
N GLY A 448 -1.00 32.01 -11.46
CA GLY A 448 -0.08 32.15 -12.61
C GLY A 448 1.42 32.01 -12.27
N ALA A 449 1.83 31.82 -11.01
CA ALA A 449 3.25 31.72 -10.62
C ALA A 449 4.01 30.48 -11.17
N GLY A 450 3.33 29.57 -11.88
CA GLY A 450 3.94 28.37 -12.47
C GLY A 450 3.83 27.09 -11.63
N LYS A 451 3.10 27.10 -10.50
CA LYS A 451 2.96 25.95 -9.57
C LYS A 451 2.59 24.64 -10.26
N SER A 452 1.44 24.59 -10.93
CA SER A 452 0.99 23.38 -11.63
C SER A 452 1.89 23.07 -12.83
N THR A 453 2.42 24.07 -13.56
CA THR A 453 3.40 23.85 -14.63
C THR A 453 4.66 23.13 -14.15
N LEU A 454 5.17 23.48 -12.96
CA LEU A 454 6.32 22.80 -12.35
C LEU A 454 5.94 21.37 -11.92
N MET A 455 4.75 21.18 -11.36
CA MET A 455 4.22 19.86 -11.02
C MET A 455 4.05 18.94 -12.25
N GLU A 456 3.50 19.45 -13.36
CA GLU A 456 3.37 18.72 -14.63
C GLU A 456 4.74 18.34 -15.25
N ALA A 457 5.76 19.17 -15.02
CA ALA A 457 7.13 18.87 -15.42
C ALA A 457 7.74 17.79 -14.50
N MET A 458 7.65 17.96 -13.18
CA MET A 458 8.24 17.06 -12.18
C MET A 458 7.59 15.67 -12.14
N ASN A 459 6.36 15.50 -12.61
CA ASN A 459 5.72 14.19 -12.75
C ASN A 459 5.78 13.62 -14.18
N GLY A 460 6.38 14.34 -15.13
CA GLY A 460 6.58 13.89 -16.51
C GLY A 460 5.34 13.95 -17.41
N MET A 461 4.19 14.43 -16.93
CA MET A 461 2.97 14.61 -17.76
C MET A 461 3.22 15.60 -18.91
N ARG A 462 3.94 16.68 -18.61
CA ARG A 462 4.33 17.72 -19.56
C ARG A 462 5.82 18.03 -19.40
N PRO A 463 6.69 17.29 -20.12
CA PRO A 463 8.13 17.50 -20.05
C PRO A 463 8.53 18.96 -20.30
N ALA A 464 9.47 19.44 -19.49
CA ALA A 464 10.05 20.76 -19.62
C ALA A 464 10.72 20.98 -20.99
N SER A 465 10.88 22.25 -21.38
CA SER A 465 11.59 22.61 -22.62
C SER A 465 13.10 22.44 -22.50
N SER A 466 13.65 22.59 -21.30
CA SER A 466 15.03 22.26 -20.94
C SER A 466 15.13 21.89 -19.46
N GLY A 467 16.28 21.34 -19.07
CA GLY A 467 16.50 20.75 -17.75
C GLY A 467 16.04 19.29 -17.67
N ASN A 468 16.31 18.66 -16.54
CA ASN A 468 16.05 17.24 -16.31
C ASN A 468 15.36 17.05 -14.96
N VAL A 469 14.42 16.11 -14.89
CA VAL A 469 13.87 15.61 -13.63
C VAL A 469 14.46 14.22 -13.41
N LEU A 470 15.06 14.00 -12.25
CA LEU A 470 15.61 12.71 -11.86
C LEU A 470 14.75 12.11 -10.74
N VAL A 471 14.54 10.80 -10.80
CA VAL A 471 13.92 10.01 -9.74
C VAL A 471 14.90 8.91 -9.39
N ASN A 472 15.50 8.95 -8.19
CA ASN A 472 16.61 8.07 -7.81
C ASN A 472 17.74 8.05 -8.88
N ASN A 473 18.21 9.23 -9.29
CA ASN A 473 19.22 9.47 -10.34
C ASN A 473 18.81 9.04 -11.77
N LEU A 474 17.64 8.43 -11.99
CA LEU A 474 17.13 8.08 -13.32
C LEU A 474 16.35 9.26 -13.93
N ASP A 475 16.71 9.66 -15.15
CA ASP A 475 15.99 10.70 -15.90
C ASP A 475 14.55 10.24 -16.20
N LEU A 476 13.59 11.00 -15.66
CA LEU A 476 12.15 10.77 -15.73
C LEU A 476 11.62 10.86 -17.16
N TYR A 477 12.07 11.82 -17.95
CA TYR A 477 11.59 12.04 -19.31
C TYR A 477 12.01 10.91 -20.26
N ARG A 478 13.13 10.24 -19.96
CA ARG A 478 13.66 9.11 -20.73
C ARG A 478 13.10 7.77 -20.25
N SER A 479 12.98 7.61 -18.93
CA SER A 479 12.58 6.34 -18.29
C SER A 479 11.11 6.35 -17.82
N LEU A 480 10.29 7.23 -18.41
CA LEU A 480 8.90 7.48 -17.99
C LEU A 480 8.06 6.19 -17.92
N ASP A 481 8.26 5.23 -18.82
CA ASP A 481 7.49 3.98 -18.82
C ASP A 481 7.83 3.02 -17.66
N SER A 482 9.01 3.14 -17.03
CA SER A 482 9.33 2.43 -15.78
C SER A 482 9.03 3.28 -14.54
N LEU A 483 9.35 4.58 -14.57
CA LEU A 483 9.22 5.48 -13.41
C LEU A 483 7.80 5.97 -13.12
N LYS A 484 6.89 6.04 -14.10
CA LYS A 484 5.47 6.36 -13.82
C LYS A 484 4.82 5.37 -12.84
N GLN A 485 5.38 4.17 -12.72
CA GLN A 485 4.87 3.13 -11.82
C GLN A 485 5.03 3.50 -10.34
N SER A 486 6.00 4.34 -9.99
CA SER A 486 6.24 4.85 -8.63
C SER A 486 5.65 6.24 -8.37
N ILE A 487 4.98 6.86 -9.36
CA ILE A 487 4.44 8.22 -9.27
C ILE A 487 2.91 8.19 -9.39
N GLY A 488 2.22 8.75 -8.41
CA GLY A 488 0.78 9.07 -8.49
C GLY A 488 0.55 10.54 -8.75
N TYR A 489 -0.54 10.90 -9.44
CA TYR A 489 -0.98 12.28 -9.63
C TYR A 489 -2.49 12.43 -9.41
N VAL A 490 -2.87 13.24 -8.43
CA VAL A 490 -4.27 13.64 -8.20
C VAL A 490 -4.48 15.03 -8.82
N PRO A 491 -5.25 15.16 -9.91
CA PRO A 491 -5.58 16.45 -10.49
C PRO A 491 -6.51 17.26 -9.58
N GLN A 492 -6.62 18.57 -9.86
CA GLN A 492 -7.55 19.49 -9.21
C GLN A 492 -9.00 18.99 -9.34
N ASP A 493 -9.43 18.65 -10.56
CA ASP A 493 -10.76 18.11 -10.83
C ASP A 493 -10.93 16.64 -10.37
N ASP A 494 -12.10 16.32 -9.84
CA ASP A 494 -12.53 14.94 -9.53
C ASP A 494 -12.89 14.16 -10.82
N ILE A 495 -11.87 13.84 -11.64
CA ILE A 495 -12.02 13.07 -12.88
C ILE A 495 -12.20 11.58 -12.56
N ILE A 496 -13.44 11.18 -12.27
CA ILE A 496 -13.88 9.81 -11.95
C ILE A 496 -15.30 9.55 -12.45
N HIS A 497 -15.62 8.30 -12.83
CA HIS A 497 -16.99 7.86 -13.15
C HIS A 497 -17.90 8.02 -11.92
N ARG A 498 -18.87 8.94 -12.00
CA ARG A 498 -19.74 9.32 -10.88
C ARG A 498 -20.92 8.37 -10.68
N GLU A 499 -21.22 7.58 -11.69
CA GLU A 499 -22.30 6.60 -11.79
C GLU A 499 -21.94 5.30 -11.07
N LEU A 500 -20.64 5.01 -10.93
CA LEU A 500 -20.13 3.82 -10.24
C LEU A 500 -20.12 4.01 -8.72
N SER A 501 -20.19 2.90 -7.98
CA SER A 501 -19.94 2.91 -6.53
C SER A 501 -18.45 2.99 -6.25
N VAL A 502 -18.07 3.53 -5.08
CA VAL A 502 -16.64 3.69 -4.71
C VAL A 502 -15.84 2.40 -4.92
N TYR A 503 -16.36 1.27 -4.45
CA TYR A 503 -15.72 -0.04 -4.66
C TYR A 503 -15.56 -0.40 -6.14
N ARG A 504 -16.55 -0.11 -6.99
CA ARG A 504 -16.48 -0.41 -8.44
C ARG A 504 -15.45 0.47 -9.14
N THR A 505 -15.40 1.75 -8.82
CA THR A 505 -14.39 2.68 -9.34
C THR A 505 -12.98 2.16 -9.03
N LEU A 506 -12.70 1.86 -7.76
CA LEU A 506 -11.40 1.33 -7.32
C LEU A 506 -11.10 -0.07 -7.90
N TYR A 507 -12.11 -0.94 -8.04
CA TYR A 507 -11.97 -2.26 -8.66
C TYR A 507 -11.55 -2.18 -10.14
N TYR A 508 -12.16 -1.28 -10.93
CA TYR A 508 -11.80 -1.12 -12.34
C TYR A 508 -10.40 -0.51 -12.50
N VAL A 509 -10.05 0.48 -11.68
CA VAL A 509 -8.69 1.04 -11.63
C VAL A 509 -7.66 -0.06 -11.29
N ALA A 510 -7.93 -0.86 -10.26
CA ALA A 510 -7.07 -1.99 -9.88
C ALA A 510 -6.92 -3.01 -11.02
N LYS A 511 -7.99 -3.29 -11.77
CA LYS A 511 -7.93 -4.18 -12.94
C LYS A 511 -7.16 -3.62 -14.15
N LEU A 512 -6.98 -2.31 -14.23
CA LEU A 512 -6.27 -1.65 -15.33
C LEU A 512 -4.80 -1.34 -15.00
N ARG A 513 -4.49 -0.98 -13.75
CA ARG A 513 -3.15 -0.56 -13.29
C ARG A 513 -2.33 -1.64 -12.59
N LEU A 514 -2.94 -2.69 -12.01
CA LEU A 514 -2.18 -3.79 -11.37
C LEU A 514 -1.83 -4.92 -12.35
N SER A 515 -0.93 -5.81 -11.95
CA SER A 515 -0.57 -7.00 -12.76
C SER A 515 -1.81 -7.88 -13.06
N ARG A 516 -1.89 -8.43 -14.28
CA ARG A 516 -3.10 -9.13 -14.76
C ARG A 516 -3.45 -10.40 -13.96
N ASP A 517 -2.45 -10.98 -13.31
CA ASP A 517 -2.51 -12.17 -12.46
C ASP A 517 -2.90 -11.90 -11.00
N VAL A 518 -3.17 -10.64 -10.63
CA VAL A 518 -3.76 -10.29 -9.33
C VAL A 518 -5.21 -10.78 -9.29
N SER A 519 -5.49 -11.65 -8.33
CA SER A 519 -6.80 -12.30 -8.17
C SER A 519 -7.90 -11.32 -7.74
N ARG A 520 -9.17 -11.73 -7.88
CA ARG A 520 -10.30 -10.89 -7.38
C ARG A 520 -10.28 -10.73 -5.86
N ALA A 521 -9.80 -11.74 -5.13
CA ALA A 521 -9.66 -11.67 -3.66
C ALA A 521 -8.58 -10.67 -3.25
N GLU A 522 -7.39 -10.72 -3.89
CA GLU A 522 -6.33 -9.73 -3.66
C GLU A 522 -6.77 -8.31 -4.01
N ILE A 523 -7.48 -8.11 -5.13
CA ILE A 523 -8.04 -6.79 -5.47
C ILE A 523 -9.03 -6.33 -4.41
N LYS A 524 -9.90 -7.21 -3.88
CA LYS A 524 -10.81 -6.85 -2.79
C LYS A 524 -10.02 -6.40 -1.55
N GLN A 525 -8.97 -7.13 -1.16
CA GLN A 525 -8.12 -6.78 -0.02
C GLN A 525 -7.45 -5.40 -0.20
N ILE A 526 -6.85 -5.14 -1.37
CA ILE A 526 -6.20 -3.86 -1.70
C ILE A 526 -7.21 -2.70 -1.66
N VAL A 527 -8.40 -2.90 -2.23
CA VAL A 527 -9.47 -1.89 -2.20
C VAL A 527 -9.98 -1.65 -0.78
N ASP A 528 -10.13 -2.70 0.02
CA ASP A 528 -10.57 -2.59 1.42
C ASP A 528 -9.53 -1.84 2.28
N GLU A 529 -8.23 -2.07 2.04
CA GLU A 529 -7.13 -1.33 2.66
C GLU A 529 -7.11 0.16 2.28
N VAL A 530 -7.24 0.48 0.99
CA VAL A 530 -7.27 1.88 0.51
C VAL A 530 -8.51 2.63 1.01
N LEU A 531 -9.65 1.94 1.13
CA LEU A 531 -10.89 2.50 1.70
C LEU A 531 -10.76 2.83 3.19
N ASP A 532 -9.94 2.10 3.95
CA ASP A 532 -9.63 2.45 5.34
C ASP A 532 -8.75 3.69 5.42
N VAL A 533 -7.62 3.69 4.71
CA VAL A 533 -6.66 4.80 4.71
C VAL A 533 -7.35 6.11 4.34
N THR A 534 -8.28 6.08 3.39
CA THR A 534 -9.04 7.27 2.96
C THR A 534 -10.30 7.56 3.78
N GLY A 535 -10.64 6.73 4.78
CA GLY A 535 -11.84 6.92 5.61
C GLY A 535 -13.14 6.86 4.82
N LEU A 536 -13.24 5.89 3.89
CA LEU A 536 -14.35 5.68 2.95
C LEU A 536 -15.01 4.29 3.08
N ALA A 537 -14.57 3.45 4.03
CA ALA A 537 -15.06 2.07 4.21
C ALA A 537 -16.60 1.97 4.31
N GLU A 538 -17.26 2.82 5.11
CA GLU A 538 -18.73 2.87 5.22
C GLU A 538 -19.43 3.25 3.90
N ARG A 539 -18.74 4.03 3.05
CA ARG A 539 -19.28 4.60 1.81
C ARG A 539 -18.96 3.74 0.59
N ARG A 540 -18.28 2.60 0.79
CA ARG A 540 -17.88 1.58 -0.21
C ARG A 540 -18.91 1.34 -1.33
N ASN A 541 -20.17 1.16 -0.96
CA ASN A 541 -21.23 0.72 -1.86
C ASN A 541 -22.05 1.89 -2.45
N LEU A 542 -21.85 3.12 -1.96
CA LEU A 542 -22.56 4.29 -2.46
C LEU A 542 -22.01 4.73 -3.83
N PRO A 543 -22.88 5.14 -4.78
CA PRO A 543 -22.47 5.83 -5.99
C PRO A 543 -21.69 7.12 -5.70
N VAL A 544 -20.65 7.38 -6.47
CA VAL A 544 -19.76 8.53 -6.28
C VAL A 544 -20.50 9.88 -6.39
N HIS A 545 -21.55 10.00 -7.20
CA HIS A 545 -22.37 11.21 -7.28
C HIS A 545 -23.12 11.56 -5.98
N GLN A 546 -23.32 10.60 -5.07
CA GLN A 546 -24.03 10.80 -3.79
C GLN A 546 -23.10 11.27 -2.65
N LEU A 547 -21.80 11.34 -2.91
CA LEU A 547 -20.79 11.73 -1.92
C LEU A 547 -20.62 13.25 -1.85
N SER A 548 -20.29 13.76 -0.66
CA SER A 548 -19.91 15.18 -0.47
C SER A 548 -18.60 15.52 -1.20
N GLY A 549 -18.29 16.80 -1.39
CA GLY A 549 -17.06 17.24 -2.07
C GLY A 549 -15.80 16.61 -1.49
N GLY A 550 -15.59 16.74 -0.17
CA GLY A 550 -14.43 16.14 0.51
C GLY A 550 -14.45 14.60 0.57
N GLN A 551 -15.59 13.95 0.34
CA GLN A 551 -15.64 12.49 0.15
C GLN A 551 -15.24 12.10 -1.28
N ARG A 552 -15.74 12.80 -2.31
CA ARG A 552 -15.35 12.57 -3.72
C ARG A 552 -13.87 12.79 -3.94
N LYS A 553 -13.29 13.85 -3.36
CA LYS A 553 -11.85 14.10 -3.45
C LYS A 553 -11.03 12.98 -2.80
N ARG A 554 -11.51 12.41 -1.68
CA ARG A 554 -10.92 11.20 -1.07
C ARG A 554 -11.05 9.96 -1.95
N VAL A 555 -12.10 9.84 -2.78
CA VAL A 555 -12.16 8.81 -3.83
C VAL A 555 -11.11 9.08 -4.92
N SER A 556 -10.92 10.34 -5.34
CA SER A 556 -9.90 10.70 -6.32
C SER A 556 -8.48 10.40 -5.82
N ILE A 557 -8.20 10.62 -4.53
CA ILE A 557 -6.96 10.20 -3.85
C ILE A 557 -6.86 8.66 -3.80
N ALA A 558 -7.94 7.97 -3.38
CA ALA A 558 -7.99 6.50 -3.31
C ALA A 558 -7.63 5.83 -4.64
N VAL A 559 -8.07 6.39 -5.78
CA VAL A 559 -7.74 5.89 -7.13
C VAL A 559 -6.24 5.85 -7.40
N GLU A 560 -5.47 6.85 -6.94
CA GLU A 560 -4.01 6.86 -7.09
C GLU A 560 -3.30 5.96 -6.07
N LEU A 561 -3.87 5.80 -4.86
CA LEU A 561 -3.30 4.93 -3.82
C LEU A 561 -3.37 3.41 -4.15
N ILE A 562 -4.22 2.99 -5.09
CA ILE A 562 -4.36 1.58 -5.51
C ILE A 562 -3.04 0.96 -5.99
N THR A 563 -2.15 1.75 -6.61
CA THR A 563 -0.84 1.26 -7.10
C THR A 563 0.26 1.28 -6.03
N LYS A 564 -0.03 1.79 -4.82
CA LYS A 564 0.93 2.07 -3.74
C LYS A 564 2.17 2.86 -4.25
N PRO A 565 1.99 4.04 -4.87
CA PRO A 565 3.11 4.84 -5.40
C PRO A 565 4.04 5.31 -4.28
N SER A 566 5.32 5.51 -4.63
CA SER A 566 6.35 6.07 -3.73
C SER A 566 6.23 7.59 -3.58
N VAL A 567 5.83 8.26 -4.67
CA VAL A 567 5.66 9.72 -4.72
C VAL A 567 4.25 10.07 -5.18
N ILE A 568 3.62 11.03 -4.52
CA ILE A 568 2.27 11.49 -4.85
C ILE A 568 2.29 12.99 -5.10
N PHE A 569 1.95 13.39 -6.33
CA PHE A 569 1.70 14.78 -6.69
C PHE A 569 0.20 15.08 -6.55
N LEU A 570 -0.13 16.23 -5.96
CA LEU A 570 -1.50 16.63 -5.63
C LEU A 570 -1.74 18.07 -6.09
N ASP A 571 -2.53 18.26 -7.15
CA ASP A 571 -2.86 19.60 -7.64
C ASP A 571 -4.11 20.13 -6.93
N GLU A 572 -3.94 21.22 -6.17
CA GLU A 572 -4.94 21.94 -5.37
C GLU A 572 -5.96 21.01 -4.68
N PRO A 573 -5.51 20.03 -3.87
CA PRO A 573 -6.36 18.93 -3.45
C PRO A 573 -7.43 19.32 -2.41
N THR A 574 -7.32 20.51 -1.82
CA THR A 574 -8.27 21.03 -0.82
C THR A 574 -9.17 22.15 -1.37
N SER A 575 -9.01 22.52 -2.65
CA SER A 575 -9.78 23.60 -3.27
C SER A 575 -11.28 23.31 -3.30
N GLY A 576 -12.10 24.30 -2.91
CA GLY A 576 -13.56 24.18 -2.85
C GLY A 576 -14.12 23.36 -1.69
N LEU A 577 -13.33 23.09 -0.64
CA LEU A 577 -13.78 22.40 0.57
C LEU A 577 -14.03 23.38 1.74
N ASP A 578 -14.80 22.94 2.73
CA ASP A 578 -14.90 23.62 4.02
C ASP A 578 -13.58 23.46 4.83
N PRO A 579 -13.21 24.42 5.69
CA PRO A 579 -11.94 24.38 6.44
C PRO A 579 -11.73 23.09 7.24
N ALA A 580 -12.79 22.52 7.83
CA ALA A 580 -12.69 21.28 8.59
C ALA A 580 -12.46 20.05 7.69
N ALA A 581 -13.04 20.01 6.48
CA ALA A 581 -12.75 18.96 5.49
C ALA A 581 -11.34 19.10 4.90
N GLU A 582 -10.88 20.32 4.67
CA GLU A 582 -9.51 20.61 4.28
C GLU A 582 -8.51 20.14 5.35
N GLU A 583 -8.67 20.52 6.62
CA GLU A 583 -7.77 20.11 7.71
C GLU A 583 -7.67 18.58 7.82
N ARG A 584 -8.81 17.87 7.71
CA ARG A 584 -8.85 16.40 7.70
C ARG A 584 -8.09 15.78 6.52
N ILE A 585 -8.14 16.40 5.34
CA ILE A 585 -7.40 15.93 4.15
C ILE A 585 -5.90 16.24 4.28
N MET A 586 -5.54 17.40 4.82
CA MET A 586 -4.13 17.75 5.07
C MET A 586 -3.49 16.82 6.11
N LYS A 587 -4.22 16.45 7.18
CA LYS A 587 -3.79 15.42 8.15
C LYS A 587 -3.67 14.04 7.51
N LEU A 588 -4.58 13.67 6.60
CA LEU A 588 -4.46 12.43 5.83
C LEU A 588 -3.19 12.41 4.97
N PHE A 589 -2.86 13.51 4.28
CA PHE A 589 -1.60 13.59 3.53
C PHE A 589 -0.39 13.50 4.46
N ARG A 590 -0.38 14.19 5.60
CA ARG A 590 0.70 14.08 6.59
C ARG A 590 0.93 12.62 7.01
N GLN A 591 -0.13 11.88 7.35
CA GLN A 591 -0.05 10.45 7.69
C GLN A 591 0.48 9.59 6.53
N ILE A 592 0.04 9.86 5.29
CA ILE A 592 0.52 9.13 4.12
C ILE A 592 2.01 9.42 3.87
N ALA A 593 2.50 10.63 4.16
CA ALA A 593 3.92 10.97 4.05
C ALA A 593 4.76 10.24 5.13
N GLU A 594 4.33 10.36 6.39
CA GLU A 594 4.94 9.70 7.55
C GLU A 594 5.06 8.19 7.37
N SER A 595 4.07 7.57 6.69
CA SER A 595 4.07 6.14 6.35
C SER A 595 5.13 5.68 5.33
N GLY A 596 6.02 6.57 4.88
CA GLY A 596 7.14 6.26 3.99
C GLY A 596 6.88 6.62 2.52
N ARG A 597 6.28 7.80 2.25
CA ARG A 597 6.02 8.31 0.90
C ARG A 597 6.35 9.78 0.77
N THR A 598 6.86 10.19 -0.38
CA THR A 598 7.09 11.61 -0.68
C THR A 598 5.79 12.22 -1.20
N ILE A 599 5.33 13.34 -0.65
CA ILE A 599 4.10 14.01 -1.10
C ILE A 599 4.40 15.44 -1.51
N ILE A 600 3.94 15.82 -2.70
CA ILE A 600 4.16 17.14 -3.30
C ILE A 600 2.79 17.73 -3.65
N LEU A 601 2.45 18.87 -3.08
CA LEU A 601 1.10 19.42 -3.11
C LEU A 601 1.11 20.90 -3.50
N THR A 602 0.27 21.33 -4.44
CA THR A 602 -0.01 22.76 -4.66
C THR A 602 -1.17 23.20 -3.76
N THR A 603 -1.07 24.35 -3.08
CA THR A 603 -2.19 24.89 -2.29
C THR A 603 -2.19 26.41 -2.24
N HIS A 604 -3.40 26.95 -2.07
CA HIS A 604 -3.66 28.35 -1.75
C HIS A 604 -4.05 28.57 -0.28
N ALA A 605 -4.26 27.51 0.50
CA ALA A 605 -4.66 27.58 1.90
C ALA A 605 -3.43 27.72 2.83
N MET A 606 -3.30 28.89 3.44
CA MET A 606 -2.11 29.26 4.22
C MET A 606 -2.10 28.75 5.66
N GLU A 607 -3.22 28.24 6.16
CA GLU A 607 -3.38 27.79 7.56
C GLU A 607 -2.68 26.45 7.82
N ASN A 608 -2.73 25.53 6.85
CA ASN A 608 -2.15 24.18 6.94
C ASN A 608 -0.65 24.12 6.60
N VAL A 609 0.00 25.25 6.31
CA VAL A 609 1.40 25.32 5.85
C VAL A 609 2.40 24.76 6.87
N ARG A 610 2.01 24.72 8.16
CA ARG A 610 2.81 24.13 9.25
C ARG A 610 2.94 22.60 9.19
N LEU A 611 2.14 21.91 8.36
CA LEU A 611 2.19 20.45 8.22
C LEU A 611 3.28 19.98 7.23
N PHE A 612 3.79 20.89 6.39
CA PHE A 612 4.86 20.59 5.44
C PHE A 612 6.23 20.58 6.12
N ASP A 613 7.09 19.63 5.75
CA ASP A 613 8.49 19.62 6.15
C ASP A 613 9.27 20.71 5.41
N LYS A 614 8.90 20.98 4.14
CA LYS A 614 9.44 22.06 3.31
C LYS A 614 8.37 22.73 2.45
N ILE A 615 8.60 23.97 2.08
CA ILE A 615 7.81 24.70 1.08
C ILE A 615 8.69 25.26 -0.04
N VAL A 616 8.12 25.22 -1.25
CA VAL A 616 8.62 25.86 -2.47
C VAL A 616 7.77 27.12 -2.69
N VAL A 617 8.38 28.29 -2.72
CA VAL A 617 7.69 29.55 -3.07
C VAL A 617 8.08 29.93 -4.50
N LEU A 618 7.09 30.05 -5.39
CA LEU A 618 7.28 30.46 -6.78
C LEU A 618 6.70 31.85 -7.05
N MET A 619 7.36 32.60 -7.93
CA MET A 619 6.86 33.85 -8.50
C MET A 619 7.26 33.91 -9.98
N CYS A 620 6.31 34.14 -10.89
CA CYS A 620 6.55 34.19 -12.35
C CYS A 620 7.43 33.05 -12.92
N GLY A 621 7.25 31.82 -12.43
CA GLY A 621 8.05 30.67 -12.88
C GLY A 621 9.49 30.65 -12.36
N LYS A 622 9.85 31.49 -11.39
CA LYS A 622 11.15 31.53 -10.71
C LYS A 622 11.03 31.02 -9.28
N LEU A 623 12.09 30.41 -8.78
CA LEU A 623 12.19 29.92 -7.41
C LEU A 623 12.55 31.09 -6.48
N ALA A 624 11.58 31.54 -5.68
CA ALA A 624 11.75 32.63 -4.71
C ALA A 624 12.18 32.13 -3.32
N PHE A 625 11.88 30.88 -2.96
CA PHE A 625 12.38 30.23 -1.74
C PHE A 625 12.20 28.71 -1.80
N TYR A 626 13.11 27.95 -1.16
CA TYR A 626 12.93 26.53 -0.84
C TYR A 626 13.56 26.16 0.51
N GLY A 627 12.76 25.60 1.42
CA GLY A 627 13.20 25.21 2.76
C GLY A 627 12.04 25.06 3.74
N LYS A 628 12.34 25.04 5.05
CA LYS A 628 11.32 24.90 6.11
C LYS A 628 10.34 26.08 6.12
N PRO A 629 9.06 25.89 6.48
CA PRO A 629 8.06 26.96 6.53
C PRO A 629 8.46 28.19 7.35
N GLU A 630 9.12 27.99 8.50
CA GLU A 630 9.55 29.09 9.38
C GLU A 630 10.67 29.95 8.77
N ASP A 631 11.55 29.35 7.97
CA ASP A 631 12.65 30.06 7.33
C ASP A 631 12.18 30.90 6.16
N ALA A 632 11.07 30.52 5.50
CA ALA A 632 10.42 31.35 4.49
C ALA A 632 9.89 32.66 5.08
N LEU A 633 9.27 32.61 6.27
CA LEU A 633 8.77 33.80 6.97
C LEU A 633 9.92 34.76 7.31
N LYS A 634 11.07 34.24 7.77
CA LYS A 634 12.29 35.02 8.01
C LYS A 634 12.83 35.63 6.71
N HIS A 635 12.93 34.85 5.64
CA HIS A 635 13.47 35.28 4.34
C HIS A 635 12.63 36.41 3.70
N LEU A 636 11.29 36.27 3.72
CA LEU A 636 10.34 37.23 3.16
C LEU A 636 9.94 38.35 4.14
N GLN A 637 10.52 38.36 5.35
CA GLN A 637 10.20 39.29 6.45
C GLN A 637 8.69 39.38 6.74
N ALA A 638 8.03 38.23 6.72
CA ALA A 638 6.58 38.09 6.87
C ALA A 638 6.21 37.64 8.29
N SER A 639 5.19 38.28 8.84
CA SER A 639 4.61 37.96 10.16
C SER A 639 3.74 36.69 10.16
N SER A 640 3.24 36.28 8.99
CA SER A 640 2.38 35.11 8.80
C SER A 640 2.42 34.64 7.34
N PHE A 641 1.93 33.42 7.06
CA PHE A 641 1.82 32.92 5.68
C PHE A 641 0.81 33.71 4.83
N LYS A 642 -0.11 34.45 5.44
CA LYS A 642 -1.00 35.39 4.73
C LYS A 642 -0.26 36.68 4.34
N ASP A 643 0.57 37.21 5.25
CA ASP A 643 1.47 38.35 5.00
C ASP A 643 2.57 37.99 3.98
N LEU A 644 2.98 36.71 3.90
CA LEU A 644 3.99 36.23 2.95
C LEU A 644 3.69 36.60 1.49
N TYR A 645 2.43 36.44 1.03
CA TYR A 645 2.07 36.86 -0.33
C TYR A 645 2.07 38.38 -0.51
N ALA A 646 1.57 39.13 0.49
CA ALA A 646 1.63 40.58 0.45
C ALA A 646 3.09 41.09 0.39
N ARG A 647 4.03 40.44 1.10
CA ARG A 647 5.47 40.73 1.03
C ARG A 647 6.09 40.37 -0.31
N LEU A 648 5.67 39.26 -0.91
CA LEU A 648 6.14 38.82 -2.22
C LEU A 648 5.70 39.79 -3.34
N GLU A 649 4.47 40.28 -3.27
CA GLU A 649 3.87 41.18 -4.27
C GLU A 649 4.16 42.67 -4.02
N LYS A 650 4.50 43.08 -2.78
CA LYS A 650 4.77 44.49 -2.42
C LYS A 650 5.70 45.25 -3.38
N PRO A 651 6.86 44.70 -3.85
CA PRO A 651 7.71 45.42 -4.80
C PRO A 651 7.00 45.74 -6.12
N VAL A 652 6.07 44.88 -6.54
CA VAL A 652 5.24 45.07 -7.74
C VAL A 652 4.22 46.17 -7.50
N ASP A 653 3.50 46.13 -6.38
CA ASP A 653 2.46 47.12 -6.07
C ASP A 653 3.05 48.52 -5.84
N ASP A 654 4.20 48.63 -5.16
CA ASP A 654 4.90 49.90 -4.98
C ASP A 654 5.47 50.41 -6.32
N GLY A 655 5.98 49.53 -7.19
CA GLY A 655 6.37 49.87 -8.56
C GLY A 655 5.20 50.34 -9.44
N VAL A 656 4.03 49.71 -9.31
CA VAL A 656 2.80 50.06 -10.07
C VAL A 656 2.25 51.41 -9.64
N LYS A 657 2.30 51.76 -8.35
CA LYS A 657 1.93 53.11 -7.87
C LYS A 657 2.80 54.21 -8.49
N GLN A 658 4.06 53.91 -8.79
CA GLN A 658 5.01 54.86 -9.37
C GLN A 658 4.97 54.91 -10.91
N HIS A 659 4.81 53.76 -11.58
CA HIS A 659 4.98 53.63 -13.04
C HIS A 659 3.69 53.27 -13.80
N GLY A 660 2.55 53.16 -13.11
CA GLY A 660 1.25 52.83 -13.69
C GLY A 660 1.03 51.33 -14.00
N GLU A 661 -0.23 50.92 -14.06
CA GLU A 661 -0.61 49.51 -14.27
C GLU A 661 -0.11 48.89 -15.57
N ALA A 662 0.08 49.68 -16.63
CA ALA A 662 0.59 49.19 -17.91
C ALA A 662 1.94 48.45 -17.78
N ASN A 663 2.77 48.85 -16.81
CA ASN A 663 4.08 48.28 -16.55
C ASN A 663 4.07 47.08 -15.58
N ARG A 664 2.91 46.71 -15.01
CA ARG A 664 2.77 45.68 -13.97
C ARG A 664 3.46 44.37 -14.32
N ARG A 665 3.35 43.91 -15.58
CA ARG A 665 3.98 42.66 -16.05
C ARG A 665 5.51 42.71 -15.97
N GLN A 666 6.13 43.83 -16.38
CA GLN A 666 7.59 43.99 -16.34
C GLN A 666 8.08 44.10 -14.89
N LEU A 667 7.36 44.86 -14.05
CA LEU A 667 7.66 44.99 -12.62
C LEU A 667 7.55 43.64 -11.89
N THR A 668 6.55 42.81 -12.22
CA THR A 668 6.40 41.47 -11.62
C THR A 668 7.56 40.54 -12.02
N GLU A 669 8.02 40.62 -13.27
CA GLU A 669 9.17 39.85 -13.78
C GLU A 669 10.50 40.25 -13.13
N GLN A 670 10.68 41.56 -12.88
CA GLN A 670 11.82 42.14 -12.17
C GLN A 670 11.83 41.73 -10.68
N ALA A 671 10.71 41.91 -9.97
CA ALA A 671 10.56 41.50 -8.58
C ALA A 671 10.81 39.99 -8.39
N ALA A 672 10.34 39.16 -9.32
CA ALA A 672 10.59 37.72 -9.31
C ALA A 672 12.07 37.37 -9.53
N GLU A 673 12.82 38.15 -10.33
CA GLU A 673 14.27 37.98 -10.45
C GLU A 673 14.99 38.42 -9.18
N GLU A 674 14.62 39.55 -8.57
CA GLU A 674 15.20 39.98 -7.29
C GLU A 674 15.03 38.93 -6.19
N TRP A 675 13.83 38.34 -6.05
CA TRP A 675 13.59 37.28 -5.07
C TRP A 675 14.44 36.03 -5.33
N LYS A 676 14.56 35.61 -6.60
CA LYS A 676 15.46 34.53 -7.01
C LYS A 676 16.91 34.84 -6.64
N GLN A 677 17.43 36.02 -6.95
CA GLN A 677 18.80 36.42 -6.59
C GLN A 677 19.02 36.50 -5.07
N LYS A 678 18.04 37.04 -4.32
CA LYS A 678 18.06 37.05 -2.84
C LYS A 678 18.11 35.63 -2.29
N PHE A 679 17.37 34.68 -2.86
CA PHE A 679 17.37 33.28 -2.42
C PHE A 679 18.69 32.56 -2.73
N LEU A 680 19.27 32.76 -3.93
CA LEU A 680 20.57 32.18 -4.31
C LEU A 680 21.70 32.49 -3.32
N ALA A 681 21.65 33.66 -2.67
CA ALA A 681 22.62 34.08 -1.65
C ALA A 681 22.37 33.48 -0.24
N THR A 682 21.33 32.68 -0.04
CA THR A 682 20.97 32.14 1.30
C THR A 682 21.66 30.81 1.64
N PRO A 683 21.92 30.53 2.93
CA PRO A 683 22.35 29.20 3.35
C PRO A 683 21.25 28.15 3.12
N GLN A 684 19.97 28.54 3.06
CA GLN A 684 18.87 27.65 2.68
C GLN A 684 19.03 27.14 1.24
N TYR A 685 19.41 28.00 0.28
CA TYR A 685 19.71 27.56 -1.08
C TYR A 685 20.94 26.64 -1.13
N ALA A 686 22.00 27.00 -0.39
CA ALA A 686 23.20 26.18 -0.30
C ALA A 686 22.90 24.75 0.20
N ASN A 687 22.08 24.62 1.24
CA ASN A 687 21.79 23.34 1.90
C ASN A 687 20.65 22.55 1.24
N ASN A 688 19.60 23.21 0.72
CA ASN A 688 18.42 22.52 0.16
C ASN A 688 18.49 22.31 -1.37
N VAL A 689 19.37 23.03 -2.07
CA VAL A 689 19.51 22.94 -3.53
C VAL A 689 20.94 22.59 -3.94
N HIS A 690 21.93 23.42 -3.59
CA HIS A 690 23.28 23.27 -4.13
C HIS A 690 24.00 22.01 -3.63
N ALA A 691 24.04 21.76 -2.32
CA ALA A 691 24.71 20.57 -1.77
C ALA A 691 24.06 19.24 -2.26
N PRO A 692 22.73 19.03 -2.17
CA PRO A 692 22.12 17.80 -2.68
C PRO A 692 22.33 17.60 -4.18
N LEU A 693 22.29 18.67 -4.99
CA LEU A 693 22.46 18.55 -6.44
C LEU A 693 23.92 18.42 -6.87
N ASN A 694 24.89 18.83 -6.05
CA ASN A 694 26.32 18.62 -6.33
C ASN A 694 26.77 17.17 -6.10
N GLU A 695 26.06 16.40 -5.27
CA GLU A 695 26.26 14.96 -5.13
C GLU A 695 25.86 14.16 -6.38
N LEU A 696 25.12 14.78 -7.31
CA LEU A 696 24.83 14.18 -8.62
C LEU A 696 26.10 14.18 -9.47
N GLY A 697 26.76 13.01 -9.55
CA GLY A 697 27.90 12.78 -10.44
C GLY A 697 27.58 13.14 -11.91
N LYS A 698 28.63 13.41 -12.70
CA LYS A 698 28.53 13.90 -14.10
C LYS A 698 27.83 12.91 -15.05
N LEU A 699 26.51 12.86 -15.02
CA LEU A 699 25.68 12.00 -15.86
C LEU A 699 25.76 12.39 -17.34
N LYS A 700 26.21 11.46 -18.21
CA LYS A 700 26.21 11.64 -19.67
C LYS A 700 24.81 11.48 -20.25
N LEU A 701 24.11 12.61 -20.37
CA LEU A 701 22.71 12.71 -20.78
C LEU A 701 22.46 12.46 -22.30
N THR A 702 22.49 11.21 -22.78
CA THR A 702 22.15 10.81 -24.17
C THR A 702 20.68 11.05 -24.60
N GLY A 703 20.44 11.52 -25.83
CA GLY A 703 19.16 12.14 -26.25
C GLY A 703 17.86 11.31 -26.20
N ILE A 704 16.74 12.03 -26.18
CA ILE A 704 15.35 11.53 -26.10
C ILE A 704 15.00 10.62 -27.29
N ARG A 705 14.42 9.43 -27.03
CA ARG A 705 13.88 8.51 -28.06
C ARG A 705 12.39 8.24 -27.88
N LYS A 706 11.69 8.04 -29.01
CA LYS A 706 10.22 7.91 -29.09
C LYS A 706 9.68 6.63 -28.44
N LYS A 707 8.51 6.75 -27.79
CA LYS A 707 7.70 5.64 -27.24
C LYS A 707 7.38 4.56 -28.28
N ARG A 708 7.42 3.28 -27.86
CA ARG A 708 6.98 2.11 -28.64
C ARG A 708 5.63 1.61 -28.09
N ARG A 709 4.76 1.05 -28.94
CA ARG A 709 3.38 0.64 -28.57
C ARG A 709 3.35 -0.65 -27.73
N LEU A 710 2.31 -0.81 -26.90
CA LEU A 710 2.02 -2.05 -26.16
C LEU A 710 1.76 -3.24 -27.12
N GLY A 711 2.03 -4.46 -26.63
CA GLY A 711 1.77 -5.71 -27.35
C GLY A 711 0.27 -6.07 -27.45
N ILE A 712 -0.08 -6.73 -28.55
CA ILE A 712 -1.45 -6.98 -29.04
C ILE A 712 -2.36 -7.65 -27.98
N PHE A 713 -1.91 -8.74 -27.36
CA PHE A 713 -2.69 -9.48 -26.35
C PHE A 713 -3.02 -8.65 -25.11
N GLY A 714 -2.17 -7.67 -24.76
CA GLY A 714 -2.43 -6.77 -23.65
C GLY A 714 -3.62 -5.86 -23.91
N ALA A 715 -3.68 -5.30 -25.13
CA ALA A 715 -4.74 -4.40 -25.57
C ALA A 715 -6.12 -5.07 -25.52
N MET A 716 -6.24 -6.36 -25.88
CA MET A 716 -7.53 -7.06 -25.86
C MET A 716 -8.09 -7.25 -24.43
N SER A 717 -7.24 -7.60 -23.46
CA SER A 717 -7.66 -7.73 -22.06
C SER A 717 -8.07 -6.39 -21.42
N GLN A 718 -7.36 -5.30 -21.79
CA GLN A 718 -7.72 -3.95 -21.39
C GLN A 718 -9.03 -3.51 -22.07
N TRP A 719 -9.19 -3.76 -23.37
CA TRP A 719 -10.40 -3.45 -24.13
C TRP A 719 -11.65 -4.11 -23.52
N LEU A 720 -11.58 -5.38 -23.14
CA LEU A 720 -12.69 -6.07 -22.47
C LEU A 720 -13.02 -5.43 -21.10
N THR A 721 -12.00 -5.03 -20.34
CA THR A 721 -12.17 -4.39 -19.03
C THR A 721 -12.79 -3.00 -19.15
N LEU A 722 -12.31 -2.19 -20.11
CA LEU A 722 -12.83 -0.86 -20.42
C LEU A 722 -14.27 -0.93 -20.94
N SER A 723 -14.55 -1.86 -21.87
CA SER A 723 -15.90 -2.08 -22.42
C SER A 723 -16.88 -2.49 -21.31
N ARG A 724 -16.46 -3.39 -20.41
CA ARG A 724 -17.27 -3.79 -19.25
C ARG A 724 -17.50 -2.63 -18.27
N ARG A 725 -16.51 -1.76 -18.03
CA ARG A 725 -16.68 -0.55 -17.22
C ARG A 725 -17.70 0.38 -17.85
N TYR A 726 -17.52 0.69 -19.14
CA TYR A 726 -18.38 1.60 -19.88
C TYR A 726 -19.83 1.11 -19.94
N LEU A 727 -20.05 -0.19 -20.16
CA LEU A 727 -21.39 -0.79 -20.06
C LEU A 727 -21.98 -0.65 -18.64
N GLU A 728 -21.21 -0.87 -17.57
CA GLU A 728 -21.72 -0.68 -16.19
C GLU A 728 -22.05 0.79 -15.88
N VAL A 729 -21.30 1.74 -16.44
CA VAL A 729 -21.61 3.18 -16.36
C VAL A 729 -22.92 3.48 -17.10
N LEU A 730 -23.04 3.05 -18.36
CA LEU A 730 -24.21 3.28 -19.21
C LEU A 730 -25.50 2.67 -18.62
N PHE A 731 -25.44 1.46 -18.05
CA PHE A 731 -26.58 0.82 -17.39
C PHE A 731 -27.00 1.52 -16.08
N LYS A 732 -26.11 2.28 -15.42
CA LYS A 732 -26.43 3.07 -14.23
C LYS A 732 -26.93 4.47 -14.55
N ASP A 733 -26.52 5.04 -15.68
CA ASP A 733 -27.04 6.30 -16.22
C ASP A 733 -28.42 6.08 -16.89
N LYS A 734 -29.43 5.77 -16.07
CA LYS A 734 -30.79 5.48 -16.53
C LYS A 734 -31.40 6.61 -17.37
N LEU A 735 -31.04 7.86 -17.10
CA LEU A 735 -31.55 9.03 -17.83
C LEU A 735 -30.95 9.08 -19.23
N THR A 736 -29.63 8.99 -19.37
CA THR A 736 -28.97 8.96 -20.68
C THR A 736 -29.42 7.74 -21.48
N LEU A 737 -29.54 6.56 -20.84
CA LEU A 737 -30.03 5.35 -21.48
C LEU A 737 -31.49 5.49 -21.94
N PHE A 738 -32.38 6.07 -21.14
CA PHE A 738 -33.75 6.37 -21.54
C PHE A 738 -33.79 7.31 -22.75
N ILE A 739 -33.02 8.41 -22.74
CA ILE A 739 -32.93 9.34 -23.89
C ILE A 739 -32.41 8.62 -25.14
N LEU A 740 -31.39 7.77 -25.01
CA LEU A 740 -30.79 7.01 -26.11
C LEU A 740 -31.76 5.99 -26.73
N PHE A 741 -32.67 5.40 -25.94
CA PHE A 741 -33.73 4.53 -26.47
C PHE A 741 -34.94 5.31 -26.97
N ALA A 742 -35.31 6.43 -26.35
CA ALA A 742 -36.46 7.24 -26.73
C ALA A 742 -36.26 8.01 -28.04
N GLN A 743 -35.02 8.36 -28.41
CA GLN A 743 -34.75 9.12 -29.64
C GLN A 743 -35.30 8.43 -30.89
N ALA A 744 -35.15 7.10 -31.04
CA ALA A 744 -35.54 6.40 -32.27
C ALA A 744 -37.08 6.34 -32.46
N PRO A 745 -37.90 6.00 -31.45
CA PRO A 745 -39.35 6.18 -31.50
C PRO A 745 -39.79 7.62 -31.76
N ILE A 746 -39.14 8.63 -31.14
CA ILE A 746 -39.47 10.04 -31.36
C ILE A 746 -39.17 10.44 -32.82
N ILE A 747 -38.03 10.04 -33.36
CA ILE A 747 -37.66 10.27 -34.76
C ILE A 747 -38.68 9.60 -35.68
N ALA A 748 -39.01 8.32 -35.46
CA ALA A 748 -39.99 7.60 -36.26
C ALA A 748 -41.39 8.26 -36.24
N LEU A 749 -41.83 8.73 -35.07
CA LEU A 749 -43.08 9.47 -34.89
C LEU A 749 -43.06 10.81 -35.65
N LEU A 750 -41.97 11.57 -35.55
CA LEU A 750 -41.82 12.85 -36.27
C LEU A 750 -41.76 12.63 -37.79
N THR A 751 -41.03 11.62 -38.27
CA THR A 751 -41.02 11.25 -39.69
C THR A 751 -42.42 10.84 -40.16
N PHE A 752 -43.17 10.08 -39.36
CA PHE A 752 -44.56 9.71 -39.67
C PHE A 752 -45.48 10.94 -39.78
N PHE A 753 -45.40 11.91 -38.87
CA PHE A 753 -46.21 13.13 -38.95
C PHE A 753 -45.83 14.06 -40.10
N VAL A 754 -44.55 14.10 -40.50
CA VAL A 754 -44.07 14.93 -41.63
C VAL A 754 -44.39 14.28 -42.99
N MET A 755 -44.48 12.95 -43.05
CA MET A 755 -44.78 12.22 -44.27
C MET A 755 -46.28 12.04 -44.50
N GLY A 756 -46.85 12.84 -45.40
CA GLY A 756 -48.19 12.59 -45.94
C GLY A 756 -48.25 11.28 -46.73
N ALA A 757 -49.41 10.62 -46.74
CA ALA A 757 -49.63 9.28 -47.31
C ALA A 757 -49.25 9.12 -48.81
N ASN A 758 -49.09 10.22 -49.54
CA ASN A 758 -48.78 10.24 -50.98
C ASN A 758 -47.29 10.54 -51.29
N GLN A 759 -46.39 10.62 -50.30
CA GLN A 759 -44.97 10.86 -50.57
C GLN A 759 -44.21 9.58 -50.99
N PRO A 760 -43.20 9.69 -51.89
CA PRO A 760 -42.38 8.54 -52.29
C PRO A 760 -41.57 8.00 -51.11
N ARG A 761 -41.51 6.66 -50.98
CA ARG A 761 -40.84 5.96 -49.87
C ARG A 761 -39.33 6.28 -49.78
N ASP A 762 -38.70 6.59 -50.90
CA ASP A 762 -37.27 6.91 -50.98
C ASP A 762 -36.90 8.15 -50.16
N PHE A 763 -37.81 9.13 -50.07
CA PHE A 763 -37.62 10.30 -49.22
C PHE A 763 -37.62 9.94 -47.72
N ALA A 764 -38.45 8.97 -47.32
CA ALA A 764 -38.43 8.42 -45.96
C ALA A 764 -37.07 7.84 -45.60
N TYR A 765 -36.55 6.97 -46.47
CA TYR A 765 -35.28 6.29 -46.24
C TYR A 765 -34.10 7.27 -46.24
N PHE A 766 -34.13 8.30 -47.11
CA PHE A 766 -33.14 9.37 -47.09
C PHE A 766 -33.15 10.16 -45.78
N VAL A 767 -34.33 10.61 -45.31
CA VAL A 767 -34.46 11.34 -44.04
C VAL A 767 -34.04 10.48 -42.85
N LEU A 768 -34.48 9.21 -42.79
CA LEU A 768 -34.08 8.29 -41.73
C LEU A 768 -32.56 8.04 -41.71
N ALA A 769 -31.92 7.89 -42.87
CA ALA A 769 -30.48 7.72 -42.97
C ALA A 769 -29.72 8.97 -42.52
N LEU A 770 -30.15 10.16 -42.95
CA LEU A 770 -29.57 11.45 -42.54
C LEU A 770 -29.67 11.65 -41.02
N VAL A 771 -30.85 11.39 -40.45
CA VAL A 771 -31.10 11.55 -39.02
C VAL A 771 -30.31 10.52 -38.21
N ALA A 772 -30.28 9.25 -38.63
CA ALA A 772 -29.47 8.22 -37.99
C ALA A 772 -27.97 8.57 -37.97
N PHE A 773 -27.44 9.11 -39.07
CA PHE A 773 -26.06 9.59 -39.15
C PHE A 773 -25.81 10.78 -38.22
N TRP A 774 -26.71 11.78 -38.21
CA TRP A 774 -26.59 12.95 -37.34
C TRP A 774 -26.63 12.60 -35.84
N PHE A 775 -27.61 11.80 -35.41
CA PHE A 775 -27.69 11.38 -34.01
C PHE A 775 -26.53 10.46 -33.62
N GLY A 776 -26.15 9.50 -34.48
CA GLY A 776 -25.02 8.61 -34.24
C GLY A 776 -23.69 9.36 -34.07
N THR A 777 -23.41 10.34 -34.94
CA THR A 777 -22.21 11.19 -34.84
C THR A 777 -22.27 12.13 -33.64
N SER A 778 -23.41 12.76 -33.35
CA SER A 778 -23.58 13.69 -32.21
C SER A 778 -23.41 12.99 -30.85
N VAL A 779 -24.03 11.82 -30.67
CA VAL A 779 -23.88 11.00 -29.45
C VAL A 779 -22.44 10.51 -29.31
N SER A 780 -21.82 10.01 -30.39
CA SER A 780 -20.43 9.56 -30.37
C SER A 780 -19.46 10.68 -30.00
N ALA A 781 -19.64 11.89 -30.56
CA ALA A 781 -18.82 13.05 -30.24
C ALA A 781 -18.94 13.46 -28.77
N ARG A 782 -20.17 13.47 -28.22
CA ARG A 782 -20.43 13.77 -26.80
C ARG A 782 -19.70 12.79 -25.89
N GLU A 783 -19.80 11.48 -26.16
CA GLU A 783 -19.19 10.45 -25.33
C GLU A 783 -17.65 10.46 -25.43
N ILE A 784 -17.09 10.72 -26.62
CA ILE A 784 -15.63 10.92 -26.79
C ILE A 784 -15.13 12.10 -25.95
N ILE A 785 -15.87 13.22 -25.91
CA ILE A 785 -15.52 14.40 -25.12
C ILE A 785 -15.66 14.09 -23.61
N ARG A 786 -16.72 13.38 -23.19
CA ARG A 786 -16.97 12.95 -21.79
C ARG A 786 -15.86 12.04 -21.25
N GLU A 787 -15.41 11.06 -22.03
CA GLU A 787 -14.35 10.12 -21.60
C GLU A 787 -12.93 10.66 -21.77
N GLN A 788 -12.70 11.69 -22.59
CA GLN A 788 -11.35 12.20 -22.86
C GLN A 788 -10.55 12.59 -21.59
N PRO A 789 -11.11 13.29 -20.59
CA PRO A 789 -10.39 13.59 -19.34
C PRO A 789 -10.00 12.32 -18.56
N VAL A 790 -10.92 11.37 -18.46
CA VAL A 790 -10.70 10.10 -17.74
C VAL A 790 -9.61 9.29 -18.44
N TYR A 791 -9.67 9.15 -19.76
CA TYR A 791 -8.66 8.47 -20.55
C TYR A 791 -7.27 9.12 -20.44
N ARG A 792 -7.18 10.45 -20.36
CA ARG A 792 -5.92 11.15 -20.13
C ARG A 792 -5.35 10.84 -18.74
N ARG A 793 -6.19 10.90 -17.69
CA ARG A 793 -5.80 10.55 -16.31
C ARG A 793 -5.31 9.10 -16.21
N GLU A 794 -6.04 8.14 -16.78
CA GLU A 794 -5.71 6.71 -16.65
C GLU A 794 -4.44 6.27 -17.43
N ARG A 795 -3.91 7.14 -18.29
CA ARG A 795 -2.66 6.93 -19.03
C ARG A 795 -1.43 7.62 -18.43
N MET A 796 -1.63 8.41 -17.37
CA MET A 796 -0.60 8.80 -16.43
C MET A 796 -0.28 7.54 -15.60
#